data_AF-A0AA88IP36-F1
#
_entry.id   AF-A0AA88IP36-F1
#
_cell.length_a   1.000
_cell.length_b   1.000
_cell.length_c   1.000
_cell.angle_alpha   90.00
_cell.angle_beta   90.00
_cell.angle_gamma   90.00
#
_symmetry.space_group_name_H-M   'P 1'
#
loop_
_entity.id
_entity.type
_entity.pdbx_description
1 polymer ?
#
loop_
_entity_poly.entity_id
_entity_poly.type
_entity_poly.pdbx_seq_one_letter_code
_entity_poly.pdbx_strand_id
1 'polypeptide(L)'
;MTYYICEQKLRLQFVNIKTQSTLNLIASSTYLRSSYGESKTVLSCGVSANGKYMSFHIKDQQNGTEELVVFSTEKKTSKILNISQENLPDIYDSRTVGRIFWDSSEERVLGLEVKYHTGEEENSFLLLVIVPVLADIYIQDAIRMDPLRSLCGLCLPSYAVLIDTNQSLDVIAVTLPDFGELEEEQTSVSVFIDFSVNLHECNFDKAFKTLRGIRSHSVWRKLARFSILSRRVEAAYMCASYLGMVHAIWSADLETTTEAKLIVLALHLDMIEEAIEMSKNYNNKFWLLKLYELTNQWDKAIEFCKATNAIEKNIIYNKYAKFLEANGEVKAALQHYEAAGCAELEIARLFKRFPDETRNYCAISTDRSIQRWYAKHAESQGDYALAMEFYKKCEDIVSLCRSLCYRNEVVLACDFARKSKNKAACYFMGRHFEVNEADYEKACQYYCEAGAFSTAVRLCKENQLDKVIYLVALQANPQDQLVAAAYLESRPSSSTVNAAKLYAKAGYILKALELANLAEDTSDVIESILENIPRNLDKEIALEIANEMVQREQWQSAVQLYAIGGEVETAVSLAKIHHLRLCSSTLELFNIKEDISNNGNTVILEKIAELCMDSGLYSEAAQKYNQSGNKTLAIKALEKLGDVEKVIIYASAARDVEVYVSAANYLQSENWKLNKRYEKTIISFYAKAKAYDHLALFHISTAQAYAEDEEDFLKALSYSKDAAKAIRKFSNLSSCKETIDKKIKTIQSFCQKKRSSEEISELLEVLSQIEATISRL
;
A
#
# COMPACT_ATOMS: atom_id res chain seq x y z
N MET A 1 -76.76 25.17 23.49
CA MET A 1 -77.19 25.15 22.07
C MET A 1 -76.41 24.14 21.23
N THR A 2 -75.08 24.02 21.40
CA THR A 2 -74.23 22.97 20.80
C THR A 2 -74.67 21.53 21.09
N TYR A 3 -75.11 21.23 22.32
CA TYR A 3 -75.65 19.91 22.68
C TYR A 3 -76.94 19.55 21.90
N TYR A 4 -77.80 20.54 21.64
CA TYR A 4 -79.05 20.37 20.89
C TYR A 4 -78.80 20.22 19.38
N ILE A 5 -77.73 20.82 18.86
CA ILE A 5 -77.28 20.67 17.46
C ILE A 5 -76.66 19.27 17.25
N CYS A 6 -75.91 18.75 18.24
CA CYS A 6 -75.42 17.37 18.23
C CYS A 6 -76.57 16.35 18.28
N GLU A 7 -77.60 16.59 19.10
CA GLU A 7 -78.79 15.73 19.18
C GLU A 7 -79.61 15.73 17.88
N GLN A 8 -79.74 16.88 17.21
CA GLN A 8 -80.38 16.99 15.89
C GLN A 8 -79.55 16.32 14.77
N LYS A 9 -78.22 16.39 14.83
CA LYS A 9 -77.31 15.65 13.92
C LYS A 9 -77.35 14.13 14.16
N LEU A 10 -77.49 13.68 15.41
CA LEU A 10 -77.72 12.28 15.76
C LEU A 10 -79.09 11.77 15.30
N ARG A 11 -80.14 12.60 15.33
CA ARG A 11 -81.45 12.28 14.72
C ARG A 11 -81.36 12.14 13.20
N LEU A 12 -80.53 12.94 12.52
CA LEU A 12 -80.23 12.76 11.09
C LEU A 12 -79.49 11.45 10.80
N GLN A 13 -78.60 10.99 11.69
CA GLN A 13 -77.98 9.66 11.59
C GLN A 13 -79.02 8.53 11.72
N PHE A 14 -80.04 8.66 12.55
CA PHE A 14 -81.14 7.68 12.62
C PHE A 14 -81.99 7.62 11.35
N VAL A 15 -82.12 8.73 10.62
CA VAL A 15 -82.77 8.75 9.29
C VAL A 15 -81.89 8.05 8.25
N ASN A 16 -80.56 8.14 8.36
CA ASN A 16 -79.60 7.44 7.48
C ASN A 16 -79.59 5.91 7.65
N ILE A 17 -80.04 5.37 8.79
CA ILE A 17 -80.17 3.92 9.00
C ILE A 17 -81.24 3.32 8.06
N LYS A 18 -82.30 4.07 7.74
CA LYS A 18 -83.30 3.65 6.74
C LYS A 18 -82.76 3.70 5.30
N THR A 19 -81.78 4.54 5.00
CA THR A 19 -81.12 4.58 3.68
C THR A 19 -80.03 3.51 3.54
N GLN A 20 -79.36 3.13 4.63
CA GLN A 20 -78.33 2.07 4.66
C GLN A 20 -78.90 0.68 4.29
N SER A 21 -80.10 0.35 4.78
CA SER A 21 -80.77 -0.92 4.41
C SER A 21 -81.18 -0.95 2.94
N THR A 22 -81.61 0.19 2.37
CA THR A 22 -81.91 0.31 0.94
C THR A 22 -80.66 0.33 0.06
N LEU A 23 -79.53 0.89 0.53
CA LEU A 23 -78.25 0.90 -0.17
C LEU A 23 -77.59 -0.49 -0.19
N ASN A 24 -77.72 -1.28 0.88
CA ASN A 24 -77.29 -2.68 0.89
C ASN A 24 -78.02 -3.54 -0.17
N LEU A 25 -79.28 -3.22 -0.47
CA LEU A 25 -80.07 -3.87 -1.53
C LEU A 25 -79.71 -3.40 -2.95
N ILE A 26 -79.25 -2.16 -3.10
CA ILE A 26 -78.86 -1.59 -4.40
C ILE A 26 -77.39 -1.96 -4.76
N ALA A 27 -76.48 -1.96 -3.78
CA ALA A 27 -75.09 -2.35 -3.97
C ALA A 27 -74.93 -3.84 -4.30
N SER A 28 -75.82 -4.70 -3.80
CA SER A 28 -75.82 -6.14 -4.06
C SER A 28 -76.35 -6.54 -5.44
N SER A 29 -77.08 -5.67 -6.16
CA SER A 29 -77.97 -6.16 -7.22
C SER A 29 -77.50 -6.06 -8.67
N THR A 30 -76.52 -5.24 -9.08
CA THR A 30 -76.12 -5.26 -10.53
C THR A 30 -74.69 -4.80 -10.89
N TYR A 31 -74.09 -3.82 -10.22
CA TYR A 31 -72.84 -3.20 -10.71
C TYR A 31 -71.54 -3.78 -10.09
N LEU A 32 -71.55 -4.15 -8.80
CA LEU A 32 -70.38 -4.79 -8.15
C LEU A 32 -70.16 -6.23 -8.63
N ARG A 33 -71.25 -6.95 -8.93
CA ARG A 33 -71.18 -8.33 -9.49
C ARG A 33 -70.60 -8.39 -10.90
N SER A 34 -70.79 -7.35 -11.72
CA SER A 34 -70.26 -7.32 -13.09
C SER A 34 -68.78 -6.90 -13.17
N SER A 35 -68.25 -6.27 -12.12
CA SER A 35 -66.89 -5.72 -12.11
C SER A 35 -65.87 -6.54 -11.30
N TYR A 36 -66.29 -7.33 -10.30
CA TYR A 36 -65.36 -7.96 -9.35
C TYR A 36 -65.54 -9.48 -9.09
N GLY A 37 -66.42 -10.17 -9.83
CA GLY A 37 -66.55 -11.64 -9.75
C GLY A 37 -67.30 -12.18 -8.52
N GLU A 38 -67.67 -13.47 -8.55
CA GLU A 38 -68.56 -14.12 -7.56
C GLU A 38 -67.90 -14.40 -6.18
N SER A 39 -66.59 -14.19 -6.01
CA SER A 39 -65.83 -14.60 -4.81
C SER A 39 -65.73 -13.54 -3.69
N LYS A 40 -66.27 -12.34 -3.89
CA LYS A 40 -66.11 -11.20 -2.98
C LYS A 40 -67.42 -10.84 -2.24
N THR A 41 -67.36 -10.77 -0.91
CA THR A 41 -68.51 -10.41 -0.04
C THR A 41 -68.33 -9.05 0.61
N VAL A 42 -69.34 -8.18 0.52
CA VAL A 42 -69.37 -6.88 1.22
C VAL A 42 -69.81 -7.08 2.67
N LEU A 43 -68.96 -6.69 3.63
CA LEU A 43 -69.19 -6.85 5.07
C LEU A 43 -69.79 -5.58 5.71
N SER A 44 -69.32 -4.40 5.32
CA SER A 44 -69.84 -3.13 5.80
C SER A 44 -69.76 -2.03 4.73
N CYS A 45 -70.63 -1.02 4.84
CA CYS A 45 -70.65 0.12 3.93
C CYS A 45 -70.83 1.45 4.69
N GLY A 46 -70.22 2.51 4.16
CA GLY A 46 -70.29 3.86 4.70
C GLY A 46 -70.43 4.89 3.60
N VAL A 47 -71.04 6.04 3.90
CA VAL A 47 -71.24 7.13 2.95
C VAL A 47 -70.82 8.45 3.59
N SER A 48 -70.08 9.26 2.84
CA SER A 48 -69.71 10.63 3.23
C SER A 48 -70.94 11.54 3.42
N ALA A 49 -70.81 12.59 4.23
CA ALA A 49 -71.92 13.49 4.60
C ALA A 49 -72.68 14.10 3.39
N ASN A 50 -71.99 14.35 2.28
CA ASN A 50 -72.56 14.91 1.05
C ASN A 50 -72.88 13.87 -0.04
N GLY A 51 -72.62 12.58 0.21
CA GLY A 51 -72.85 11.50 -0.76
C GLY A 51 -71.84 11.42 -1.92
N LYS A 52 -70.73 12.18 -1.86
CA LYS A 52 -69.68 12.18 -2.89
C LYS A 52 -68.82 10.92 -2.90
N TYR A 53 -68.60 10.34 -1.72
CA TYR A 53 -67.82 9.13 -1.52
C TYR A 53 -68.64 8.06 -0.81
N MET A 54 -68.47 6.81 -1.26
CA MET A 54 -68.97 5.61 -0.61
C MET A 54 -67.81 4.66 -0.33
N SER A 55 -67.75 4.06 0.85
CA SER A 55 -66.76 3.06 1.22
C SER A 55 -67.41 1.69 1.36
N PHE A 56 -66.78 0.65 0.81
CA PHE A 56 -67.19 -0.73 0.92
C PHE A 56 -66.05 -1.55 1.52
N HIS A 57 -66.32 -2.26 2.61
CA HIS A 57 -65.42 -3.26 3.15
C HIS A 57 -65.76 -4.60 2.52
N ILE A 58 -64.79 -5.18 1.84
CA ILE A 58 -64.96 -6.39 1.04
C ILE A 58 -63.99 -7.44 1.55
N LYS A 59 -64.50 -8.65 1.80
CA LYS A 59 -63.70 -9.82 2.11
C LYS A 59 -63.67 -10.76 0.91
N ASP A 60 -62.47 -11.08 0.45
CA ASP A 60 -62.27 -12.09 -0.59
C ASP A 60 -62.28 -13.49 0.06
N GLN A 61 -63.19 -14.35 -0.39
CA GLN A 61 -63.33 -15.70 0.17
C GLN A 61 -62.17 -16.64 -0.20
N GLN A 62 -61.39 -16.34 -1.25
CA GLN A 62 -60.31 -17.22 -1.71
C GLN A 62 -58.97 -16.94 -1.01
N ASN A 63 -58.64 -15.67 -0.80
CA ASN A 63 -57.34 -15.24 -0.23
C ASN A 63 -57.42 -14.82 1.24
N GLY A 64 -58.64 -14.69 1.81
CA GLY A 64 -58.84 -14.24 3.18
C GLY A 64 -58.50 -12.75 3.42
N THR A 65 -58.16 -12.01 2.36
CA THR A 65 -57.79 -10.60 2.40
C THR A 65 -59.02 -9.71 2.58
N GLU A 66 -58.90 -8.74 3.48
CA GLU A 66 -59.90 -7.68 3.67
C GLU A 66 -59.46 -6.41 2.93
N GLU A 67 -60.28 -5.96 1.99
CA GLU A 67 -60.06 -4.80 1.14
C GLU A 67 -61.06 -3.69 1.50
N LEU A 68 -60.60 -2.44 1.49
CA LEU A 68 -61.47 -1.28 1.57
C LEU A 68 -61.54 -0.61 0.18
N VAL A 69 -62.72 -0.61 -0.41
CA VAL A 69 -62.97 0.04 -1.70
C VAL A 69 -63.70 1.35 -1.48
N VAL A 70 -63.09 2.47 -1.88
CA VAL A 70 -63.73 3.78 -1.87
C VAL A 70 -64.15 4.16 -3.29
N PHE A 71 -65.42 4.49 -3.46
CA PHE A 71 -66.05 4.86 -4.72
C PHE A 71 -66.44 6.33 -4.72
N SER A 72 -66.02 7.06 -5.75
CA SER A 72 -66.45 8.44 -6.01
C SER A 72 -67.69 8.46 -6.90
N THR A 73 -68.79 9.03 -6.41
CA THR A 73 -70.06 9.11 -7.14
C THR A 73 -70.02 10.09 -8.30
N GLU A 74 -69.25 11.19 -8.17
CA GLU A 74 -69.10 12.21 -9.22
C GLU A 74 -68.28 11.69 -10.42
N LYS A 75 -67.19 10.98 -10.15
CA LYS A 75 -66.26 10.50 -11.19
C LYS A 75 -66.51 9.06 -11.64
N LYS A 76 -67.35 8.31 -10.93
CA LYS A 76 -67.61 6.87 -11.13
C LYS A 76 -66.34 6.02 -11.13
N THR A 77 -65.38 6.36 -10.26
CA THR A 77 -64.12 5.64 -10.11
C THR A 77 -64.05 4.98 -8.74
N SER A 78 -63.53 3.75 -8.68
CA SER A 78 -63.21 3.04 -7.44
C SER A 78 -61.71 3.04 -7.20
N LYS A 79 -61.31 3.19 -5.94
CA LYS A 79 -59.95 2.99 -5.46
C LYS A 79 -59.96 1.93 -4.36
N ILE A 80 -58.94 1.09 -4.33
CA ILE A 80 -58.83 -0.03 -3.40
C ILE A 80 -57.66 0.25 -2.47
N LEU A 81 -57.89 0.10 -1.18
CA LEU A 81 -56.86 0.13 -0.14
C LEU A 81 -56.79 -1.26 0.50
N ASN A 82 -55.63 -1.91 0.39
CA ASN A 82 -55.37 -3.22 0.97
C ASN A 82 -54.89 -3.06 2.41
N ILE A 83 -55.76 -3.35 3.38
CA ILE A 83 -55.47 -3.17 4.81
C ILE A 83 -54.46 -4.23 5.31
N SER A 84 -54.30 -5.32 4.56
CA SER A 84 -53.40 -6.44 4.88
C SER A 84 -51.94 -6.23 4.46
N GLN A 85 -51.60 -5.27 3.59
CA GLN A 85 -50.27 -5.23 2.95
C GLN A 85 -49.53 -3.88 2.97
N GLU A 86 -50.17 -2.75 3.29
CA GLU A 86 -49.48 -1.44 3.18
C GLU A 86 -49.51 -0.59 4.46
N ASN A 87 -48.32 -0.13 4.86
CA ASN A 87 -48.00 1.03 5.72
C ASN A 87 -48.56 1.07 7.15
N LEU A 88 -48.84 -0.07 7.78
CA LEU A 88 -49.13 -0.17 9.22
C LEU A 88 -48.08 -1.05 9.90
N PRO A 89 -47.57 -0.66 11.09
CA PRO A 89 -46.40 -1.27 11.72
C PRO A 89 -46.46 -2.81 11.71
N ASP A 90 -45.34 -3.43 11.32
CA ASP A 90 -45.14 -4.84 10.98
C ASP A 90 -45.32 -5.81 12.15
N ILE A 91 -46.52 -5.91 12.69
CA ILE A 91 -46.84 -6.92 13.66
C ILE A 91 -48.29 -7.40 13.39
N TYR A 92 -48.53 -8.70 13.53
CA TYR A 92 -49.85 -9.39 13.70
C TYR A 92 -50.50 -10.06 12.48
N ASP A 93 -50.79 -11.37 12.66
CA ASP A 93 -51.20 -12.37 11.65
C ASP A 93 -52.69 -12.37 11.26
N SER A 94 -53.56 -11.66 11.98
CA SER A 94 -54.98 -11.53 11.61
C SER A 94 -55.51 -10.14 11.91
N ARG A 95 -55.70 -9.34 10.86
CA ARG A 95 -56.27 -7.98 10.92
C ARG A 95 -57.70 -8.02 10.41
N THR A 96 -58.63 -7.44 11.18
CA THR A 96 -60.05 -7.32 10.79
C THR A 96 -60.51 -5.88 10.92
N VAL A 97 -61.25 -5.39 9.94
CA VAL A 97 -61.89 -4.08 10.04
C VAL A 97 -63.15 -4.21 10.88
N GLY A 98 -63.19 -3.50 12.01
CA GLY A 98 -64.32 -3.47 12.93
C GLY A 98 -65.43 -2.53 12.46
N ARG A 99 -65.17 -1.22 12.46
CA ARG A 99 -66.18 -0.18 12.18
C ARG A 99 -65.65 0.89 11.25
N ILE A 100 -66.53 1.44 10.41
CA ILE A 100 -66.23 2.47 9.42
C ILE A 100 -67.11 3.68 9.67
N PHE A 101 -66.50 4.86 9.86
CA PHE A 101 -67.21 6.12 10.03
C PHE A 101 -66.62 7.21 9.14
N TRP A 102 -67.48 7.82 8.33
CA TRP A 102 -67.13 9.06 7.64
C TRP A 102 -67.27 10.25 8.59
N ASP A 103 -66.36 11.22 8.46
CA ASP A 103 -66.45 12.45 9.24
C ASP A 103 -67.69 13.27 8.85
N SER A 104 -68.28 13.92 9.85
CA SER A 104 -69.47 14.76 9.68
C SER A 104 -69.15 16.21 9.28
N SER A 105 -67.92 16.67 9.56
CA SER A 105 -67.42 18.00 9.19
C SER A 105 -66.71 18.02 7.85
N GLU A 106 -65.81 17.06 7.61
CA GLU A 106 -64.96 17.02 6.41
C GLU A 106 -65.28 15.79 5.55
N GLU A 107 -65.74 16.02 4.33
CA GLU A 107 -66.23 14.94 3.43
C GLU A 107 -65.13 13.99 2.94
N ARG A 108 -63.85 14.38 3.09
CA ARG A 108 -62.67 13.65 2.62
C ARG A 108 -62.10 12.70 3.65
N VAL A 109 -62.59 12.70 4.90
CA VAL A 109 -61.97 11.93 5.99
C VAL A 109 -62.81 10.72 6.36
N LEU A 110 -62.14 9.58 6.46
CA LEU A 110 -62.68 8.28 6.81
C LEU A 110 -61.93 7.72 8.02
N GLY A 111 -62.65 7.40 9.09
CA GLY A 111 -62.12 6.69 10.25
C GLY A 111 -62.41 5.19 10.14
N LEU A 112 -61.40 4.37 10.35
CA LEU A 112 -61.48 2.91 10.35
C LEU A 112 -61.01 2.40 11.71
N GLU A 113 -61.84 1.61 12.39
CA GLU A 113 -61.39 0.82 13.53
C GLU A 113 -60.85 -0.51 12.99
N VAL A 114 -59.57 -0.78 13.18
CA VAL A 114 -58.94 -2.06 12.80
C VAL A 114 -58.56 -2.81 14.07
N LYS A 115 -59.05 -4.04 14.19
CA LYS A 115 -58.76 -4.94 15.30
C LYS A 115 -57.74 -5.99 14.87
N TYR A 116 -56.81 -6.29 15.76
CA TYR A 116 -55.84 -7.36 15.56
C TYR A 116 -55.68 -8.17 16.85
N HIS A 117 -55.33 -9.44 16.67
CA HIS A 117 -55.20 -10.40 17.76
C HIS A 117 -53.74 -10.69 18.07
N THR A 118 -53.34 -10.46 19.33
CA THR A 118 -52.04 -10.84 19.89
C THR A 118 -52.24 -11.88 20.97
N GLY A 119 -52.20 -13.17 20.62
CA GLY A 119 -52.48 -14.23 21.57
C GLY A 119 -53.92 -14.12 22.11
N GLU A 120 -54.08 -13.81 23.40
CA GLU A 120 -55.40 -13.64 24.07
C GLU A 120 -55.89 -12.18 24.12
N GLU A 121 -55.06 -11.19 23.77
CA GLU A 121 -55.45 -9.77 23.82
C GLU A 121 -55.90 -9.24 22.46
N GLU A 122 -57.14 -8.71 22.40
CA GLU A 122 -57.64 -7.94 21.26
C GLU A 122 -57.18 -6.49 21.37
N ASN A 123 -56.31 -6.05 20.47
CA ASN A 123 -55.90 -4.66 20.40
C ASN A 123 -56.60 -3.98 19.20
N SER A 124 -56.96 -2.70 19.36
CA SER A 124 -57.62 -1.92 18.31
C SER A 124 -56.79 -0.69 17.93
N PHE A 125 -56.80 -0.34 16.64
CA PHE A 125 -56.24 0.90 16.10
C PHE A 125 -57.35 1.71 15.44
N LEU A 126 -57.31 3.03 15.65
CA LEU A 126 -58.03 3.98 14.82
C LEU A 126 -57.12 4.42 13.68
N LEU A 127 -57.52 4.11 12.46
CA LEU A 127 -56.91 4.54 11.21
C LEU A 127 -57.68 5.74 10.66
N LEU A 128 -57.01 6.88 10.52
CA LEU A 128 -57.55 8.05 9.84
C LEU A 128 -57.07 8.03 8.40
N VAL A 129 -58.03 7.98 7.48
CA VAL A 129 -57.80 7.88 6.05
C VAL A 129 -58.36 9.13 5.36
N ILE A 130 -57.54 9.77 4.53
CA ILE A 130 -57.93 10.92 3.72
C ILE A 130 -58.12 10.46 2.28
N VAL A 131 -59.26 10.83 1.70
CA VAL A 131 -59.65 10.55 0.32
C VAL A 131 -59.69 11.85 -0.46
N PRO A 132 -58.60 12.25 -1.12
CA PRO A 132 -58.56 13.45 -1.95
C PRO A 132 -59.36 13.27 -3.25
N VAL A 133 -59.80 14.39 -3.83
CA VAL A 133 -60.62 14.44 -5.06
C VAL A 133 -59.87 13.94 -6.30
N LEU A 134 -58.53 14.00 -6.31
CA LEU A 134 -57.68 13.76 -7.49
C LEU A 134 -56.58 12.69 -7.31
N ALA A 135 -56.34 12.21 -6.09
CA ALA A 135 -55.19 11.37 -5.76
C ALA A 135 -55.58 10.08 -5.01
N ASP A 136 -54.60 9.20 -4.74
CA ASP A 136 -54.81 7.92 -4.07
C ASP A 136 -55.27 8.09 -2.61
N ILE A 137 -55.76 7.00 -2.02
CA ILE A 137 -56.23 7.00 -0.64
C ILE A 137 -54.99 7.10 0.27
N TYR A 138 -54.94 8.10 1.14
CA TYR A 138 -53.79 8.33 2.03
C TYR A 138 -54.14 7.99 3.47
N ILE A 139 -53.24 7.26 4.15
CA ILE A 139 -53.32 7.04 5.59
C ILE A 139 -52.64 8.23 6.26
N GLN A 140 -53.39 8.94 7.09
CA GLN A 140 -52.92 10.15 7.77
C GLN A 140 -52.21 9.82 9.08
N ASP A 141 -52.91 9.12 9.99
CA ASP A 141 -52.39 8.71 11.29
C ASP A 141 -53.02 7.38 11.70
N ALA A 142 -52.25 6.60 12.48
CA ALA A 142 -52.68 5.35 13.09
C ALA A 142 -52.54 5.47 14.61
N ILE A 143 -53.66 5.48 15.33
CA ILE A 143 -53.71 5.75 16.77
C ILE A 143 -54.09 4.47 17.50
N ARG A 144 -53.26 4.09 18.47
CA ARG A 144 -53.54 2.92 19.31
C ARG A 144 -54.72 3.21 20.23
N MET A 145 -55.68 2.30 20.26
CA MET A 145 -56.86 2.32 21.12
C MET A 145 -56.74 1.22 22.18
N ASP A 146 -57.27 1.51 23.37
CA ASP A 146 -57.34 0.51 24.43
C ASP A 146 -58.37 -0.58 24.07
N PRO A 147 -58.16 -1.85 24.48
CA PRO A 147 -59.08 -2.97 24.20
C PRO A 147 -60.55 -2.71 24.58
N LEU A 148 -60.79 -1.93 25.64
CA LEU A 148 -62.12 -1.60 26.17
C LEU A 148 -62.80 -0.42 25.46
N ARG A 149 -62.16 0.12 24.42
CA ARG A 149 -62.59 1.32 23.70
C ARG A 149 -63.01 0.97 22.27
N SER A 150 -64.27 1.24 21.91
CA SER A 150 -64.78 1.05 20.55
C SER A 150 -65.15 2.37 19.87
N LEU A 151 -64.92 2.47 18.56
CA LEU A 151 -65.18 3.69 17.81
C LEU A 151 -66.69 3.89 17.59
N CYS A 152 -67.19 5.10 17.85
CA CYS A 152 -68.62 5.43 17.77
C CYS A 152 -68.95 6.50 16.74
N GLY A 153 -68.00 7.39 16.49
CA GLY A 153 -68.18 8.45 15.52
C GLY A 153 -66.91 9.26 15.35
N LEU A 154 -66.81 9.92 14.20
CA LEU A 154 -65.71 10.81 13.85
C LEU A 154 -66.29 12.22 13.60
N CYS A 155 -65.74 13.21 14.28
CA CYS A 155 -66.10 14.63 14.15
C CYS A 155 -64.84 15.47 14.40
N LEU A 156 -63.99 15.58 13.38
CA LEU A 156 -62.70 16.27 13.50
C LEU A 156 -62.93 17.68 14.07
N PRO A 157 -62.14 18.11 15.08
CA PRO A 157 -60.85 17.56 15.56
C PRO A 157 -60.90 16.37 16.53
N SER A 158 -62.10 15.90 16.90
CA SER A 158 -62.30 14.85 17.91
C SER A 158 -62.89 13.56 17.34
N TYR A 159 -62.68 12.44 18.03
CA TYR A 159 -63.37 11.18 17.76
C TYR A 159 -64.06 10.67 19.02
N ALA A 160 -65.24 10.12 18.86
CA ALA A 160 -66.06 9.62 19.95
C ALA A 160 -65.81 8.13 20.16
N VAL A 161 -65.53 7.77 21.41
CA VAL A 161 -65.18 6.42 21.84
C VAL A 161 -66.16 5.97 22.91
N LEU A 162 -66.69 4.76 22.75
CA LEU A 162 -67.44 4.06 23.80
C LEU A 162 -66.44 3.35 24.70
N ILE A 163 -66.48 3.64 25.99
CA ILE A 163 -65.78 2.89 27.01
C ILE A 163 -66.78 1.92 27.63
N ASP A 164 -66.54 0.63 27.47
CA ASP A 164 -67.32 -0.40 28.14
C ASP A 164 -66.65 -0.70 29.49
N THR A 165 -67.12 -0.06 30.55
CA THR A 165 -66.80 -0.50 31.90
C THR A 165 -67.94 -1.40 32.37
N ASN A 166 -67.64 -2.49 33.07
CA ASN A 166 -68.62 -3.49 33.55
C ASN A 166 -69.82 -2.93 34.36
N GLN A 167 -69.89 -1.60 34.59
CA GLN A 167 -70.89 -0.90 35.39
C GLN A 167 -71.53 0.31 34.67
N SER A 168 -70.92 0.91 33.64
CA SER A 168 -71.50 2.00 32.83
C SER A 168 -70.96 2.05 31.39
N LEU A 169 -71.87 2.34 30.45
CA LEU A 169 -71.55 2.68 29.06
C LEU A 169 -71.36 4.20 28.96
N ASP A 170 -70.12 4.66 28.91
CA ASP A 170 -69.79 6.08 28.79
C ASP A 170 -69.21 6.39 27.40
N VAL A 171 -69.63 7.53 26.83
CA VAL A 171 -69.11 8.04 25.55
C VAL A 171 -68.20 9.23 25.84
N ILE A 172 -66.92 9.10 25.46
CA ILE A 172 -65.92 10.16 25.60
C ILE A 172 -65.50 10.65 24.21
N ALA A 173 -65.48 11.97 24.03
CA ALA A 173 -64.83 12.60 22.89
C ALA A 173 -63.35 12.81 23.19
N VAL A 174 -62.48 12.21 22.37
CA VAL A 174 -61.02 12.34 22.48
C VAL A 174 -60.53 13.21 21.33
N THR A 175 -59.77 14.26 21.65
CA THR A 175 -59.15 15.15 20.67
C THR A 175 -57.91 14.48 20.09
N LEU A 176 -57.75 14.55 18.77
CA LEU A 176 -56.56 13.99 18.13
C LEU A 176 -55.30 14.77 18.52
N PRO A 177 -54.15 14.11 18.75
CA PRO A 177 -52.94 14.79 19.22
C PRO A 177 -52.48 15.94 18.32
N ASP A 178 -52.60 15.74 17.00
CA ASP A 178 -52.19 16.74 16.00
C ASP A 178 -53.15 17.91 15.89
N PHE A 179 -54.38 17.76 16.38
CA PHE A 179 -55.42 18.79 16.34
C PHE A 179 -55.60 19.53 17.68
N GLY A 180 -54.95 19.06 18.76
CA GLY A 180 -55.08 19.68 20.09
C GLY A 180 -54.64 21.16 20.11
N GLU A 181 -53.57 21.50 19.40
CA GLU A 181 -53.12 22.90 19.27
C GLU A 181 -53.96 23.71 18.26
N LEU A 182 -54.68 23.05 17.35
CA LEU A 182 -55.50 23.70 16.32
C LEU A 182 -56.87 24.14 16.83
N GLU A 183 -57.35 23.55 17.93
CA GLU A 183 -58.60 23.93 18.61
C GLU A 183 -58.55 25.33 19.22
N GLU A 184 -57.37 25.76 19.71
CA GLU A 184 -57.18 27.08 20.32
C GLU A 184 -57.14 28.21 19.27
N GLU A 185 -56.72 27.91 18.04
CA GLU A 185 -56.45 28.91 16.98
C GLU A 185 -57.66 29.20 16.06
N GLN A 186 -58.80 28.52 16.25
CA GLN A 186 -59.98 28.59 15.37
C GLN A 186 -59.67 28.35 13.88
N THR A 187 -58.58 27.64 13.58
CA THR A 187 -58.24 27.26 12.22
C THR A 187 -59.13 26.13 11.73
N SER A 188 -59.66 26.26 10.51
CA SER A 188 -60.54 25.24 9.94
C SER A 188 -59.77 23.94 9.68
N VAL A 189 -60.28 22.84 10.22
CA VAL A 189 -59.83 21.45 9.98
C VAL A 189 -59.51 21.17 8.51
N SER A 190 -60.29 21.75 7.60
CA SER A 190 -60.08 21.67 6.15
C SER A 190 -58.69 22.11 5.67
N VAL A 191 -58.09 23.13 6.31
CA VAL A 191 -56.76 23.65 5.94
C VAL A 191 -55.67 22.66 6.35
N PHE A 192 -55.81 22.00 7.50
CA PHE A 192 -54.89 20.94 7.92
C PHE A 192 -55.00 19.70 7.01
N ILE A 193 -56.22 19.37 6.57
CA ILE A 193 -56.43 18.29 5.60
C ILE A 193 -55.84 18.67 4.24
N ASP A 194 -56.05 19.90 3.75
CA ASP A 194 -55.42 20.39 2.52
C ASP A 194 -53.88 20.36 2.61
N PHE A 195 -53.33 20.74 3.75
CA PHE A 195 -51.90 20.65 4.02
C PHE A 195 -51.41 19.20 3.96
N SER A 196 -52.10 18.29 4.64
CA SER A 196 -51.76 16.86 4.66
C SER A 196 -51.84 16.22 3.28
N VAL A 197 -52.86 16.56 2.47
CA VAL A 197 -52.94 16.11 1.07
C VAL A 197 -51.75 16.63 0.26
N ASN A 198 -51.42 17.93 0.38
CA ASN A 198 -50.28 18.49 -0.34
C ASN A 198 -48.93 17.90 0.10
N LEU A 199 -48.80 17.46 1.36
CA LEU A 199 -47.64 16.72 1.85
C LEU A 199 -47.52 15.35 1.18
N HIS A 200 -48.59 14.56 1.17
CA HIS A 200 -48.62 13.24 0.53
C HIS A 200 -48.38 13.34 -0.99
N GLU A 201 -48.89 14.40 -1.65
CA GLU A 201 -48.63 14.69 -3.06
C GLU A 201 -47.23 15.30 -3.33
N CYS A 202 -46.39 15.47 -2.30
CA CYS A 202 -45.07 16.10 -2.40
C CYS A 202 -45.07 17.52 -2.98
N ASN A 203 -46.18 18.26 -2.84
CA ASN A 203 -46.35 19.61 -3.40
C ASN A 203 -46.09 20.71 -2.34
N PHE A 204 -44.80 20.94 -2.08
CA PHE A 204 -44.32 21.83 -1.01
C PHE A 204 -44.83 23.26 -1.12
N ASP A 205 -44.81 23.86 -2.31
CA ASP A 205 -45.19 25.28 -2.46
C ASP A 205 -46.67 25.51 -2.14
N LYS A 206 -47.51 24.50 -2.40
CA LYS A 206 -48.92 24.53 -2.02
C LYS A 206 -49.09 24.25 -0.54
N ALA A 207 -48.36 23.29 0.02
CA ALA A 207 -48.34 23.03 1.46
C ALA A 207 -47.90 24.26 2.29
N PHE A 208 -46.87 24.98 1.85
CA PHE A 208 -46.45 26.24 2.51
C PHE A 208 -47.47 27.36 2.34
N LYS A 209 -48.20 27.41 1.23
CA LYS A 209 -49.29 28.38 1.02
C LYS A 209 -50.49 28.10 1.92
N THR A 210 -50.86 26.83 2.12
CA THR A 210 -51.95 26.44 3.04
C THR A 210 -51.61 26.75 4.49
N LEU A 211 -50.31 26.75 4.85
CA LEU A 211 -49.83 27.06 6.20
C LEU A 211 -49.74 28.56 6.54
N ARG A 212 -50.06 29.47 5.62
CA ARG A 212 -50.04 30.92 5.89
C ARG A 212 -51.08 31.28 6.96
N GLY A 213 -50.66 31.25 8.23
CA GLY A 213 -51.49 31.60 9.39
C GLY A 213 -51.48 30.57 10.53
N ILE A 214 -50.99 29.35 10.31
CA ILE A 214 -50.95 28.28 11.33
C ILE A 214 -49.66 28.39 12.17
N ARG A 215 -49.77 28.38 13.50
CA ARG A 215 -48.60 28.40 14.40
C ARG A 215 -48.38 27.11 15.18
N SER A 216 -49.22 26.10 14.97
CA SER A 216 -49.09 24.81 15.64
C SER A 216 -47.71 24.16 15.40
N HIS A 217 -47.02 23.83 16.49
CA HIS A 217 -45.68 23.27 16.49
C HIS A 217 -45.68 21.84 15.95
N SER A 218 -46.77 21.07 16.15
CA SER A 218 -46.89 19.71 15.63
C SER A 218 -46.85 19.69 14.09
N VAL A 219 -47.58 20.60 13.46
CA VAL A 219 -47.67 20.75 11.99
C VAL A 219 -46.32 21.15 11.40
N TRP A 220 -45.67 22.16 12.00
CA TRP A 220 -44.35 22.61 11.59
C TRP A 220 -43.27 21.54 11.83
N ARG A 221 -43.39 20.72 12.88
CA ARG A 221 -42.49 19.58 13.14
C ARG A 221 -42.67 18.49 12.10
N LYS A 222 -43.91 18.10 11.75
CA LYS A 222 -44.17 17.13 10.67
C LYS A 222 -43.62 17.64 9.33
N LEU A 223 -43.85 18.90 9.00
CA LEU A 223 -43.27 19.53 7.80
C LEU A 223 -41.74 19.55 7.83
N ALA A 224 -41.14 19.86 8.99
CA ALA A 224 -39.68 19.87 9.15
C ALA A 224 -39.09 18.49 8.90
N ARG A 225 -39.63 17.43 9.52
CA ARG A 225 -39.18 16.05 9.31
C ARG A 225 -39.27 15.64 7.84
N PHE A 226 -40.40 15.95 7.20
CA PHE A 226 -40.60 15.66 5.78
C PHE A 226 -39.67 16.48 4.86
N SER A 227 -39.40 17.74 5.20
CA SER A 227 -38.47 18.60 4.44
C SER A 227 -37.02 18.07 4.48
N ILE A 228 -36.64 17.41 5.58
CA ILE A 228 -35.33 16.77 5.73
C ILE A 228 -35.25 15.50 4.89
N LEU A 229 -36.26 14.62 4.95
CA LEU A 229 -36.33 13.40 4.13
C LEU A 229 -36.28 13.72 2.64
N SER A 230 -36.95 14.80 2.22
CA SER A 230 -36.93 15.30 0.84
C SER A 230 -35.67 16.11 0.47
N ARG A 231 -34.70 16.24 1.39
CA ARG A 231 -33.42 16.93 1.23
C ARG A 231 -33.53 18.41 0.84
N ARG A 232 -34.60 19.09 1.27
CA ARG A 232 -34.83 20.52 1.02
C ARG A 232 -34.41 21.36 2.21
N VAL A 233 -33.20 21.87 2.15
CA VAL A 233 -32.54 22.58 3.25
C VAL A 233 -33.26 23.88 3.61
N GLU A 234 -33.63 24.70 2.63
CA GLU A 234 -34.28 26.01 2.86
C GLU A 234 -35.65 25.84 3.52
N ALA A 235 -36.40 24.82 3.10
CA ALA A 235 -37.68 24.47 3.71
C ALA A 235 -37.48 24.03 5.16
N ALA A 236 -36.46 23.22 5.44
CA ALA A 236 -36.12 22.80 6.80
C ALA A 236 -35.71 23.98 7.70
N TYR A 237 -34.93 24.94 7.19
CA TYR A 237 -34.59 26.18 7.91
C TYR A 237 -35.82 27.03 8.22
N MET A 238 -36.71 27.20 7.25
CA MET A 238 -37.97 27.91 7.46
C MET A 238 -38.78 27.23 8.56
N CYS A 239 -38.95 25.91 8.50
CA CYS A 239 -39.67 25.16 9.54
C CYS A 239 -38.99 25.27 10.91
N ALA A 240 -37.66 25.15 10.98
CA ALA A 240 -36.90 25.31 12.21
C ALA A 240 -37.05 26.72 12.81
N SER A 241 -37.18 27.75 11.96
CA SER A 241 -37.41 29.13 12.40
C SER A 241 -38.78 29.31 13.04
N TYR A 242 -39.83 28.68 12.48
CA TYR A 242 -41.17 28.68 13.06
C TYR A 242 -41.24 27.87 14.36
N LEU A 243 -40.45 26.80 14.48
CA LEU A 243 -40.32 26.00 15.71
C LEU A 243 -39.47 26.68 16.79
N GLY A 244 -38.87 27.84 16.51
CA GLY A 244 -37.99 28.55 17.47
C GLY A 244 -36.66 27.83 17.74
N MET A 245 -36.22 26.94 16.85
CA MET A 245 -35.01 26.11 17.03
C MET A 245 -33.73 26.87 16.63
N VAL A 246 -33.47 28.00 17.31
CA VAL A 246 -32.34 28.90 16.99
C VAL A 246 -30.99 28.18 17.08
N HIS A 247 -30.80 27.32 18.08
CA HIS A 247 -29.56 26.57 18.23
C HIS A 247 -29.35 25.56 17.09
N ALA A 248 -30.43 24.95 16.59
CA ALA A 248 -30.36 24.01 15.47
C ALA A 248 -29.90 24.70 14.19
N ILE A 249 -30.51 25.85 13.88
CA ILE A 249 -30.15 26.70 12.74
C ILE A 249 -28.69 27.14 12.86
N TRP A 250 -28.29 27.66 14.02
CA TRP A 250 -26.92 28.10 14.25
C TRP A 250 -25.92 26.96 14.07
N SER A 251 -26.19 25.79 14.64
CA SER A 251 -25.32 24.62 14.51
C SER A 251 -25.24 24.09 13.08
N ALA A 252 -26.33 24.20 12.31
CA ALA A 252 -26.34 23.81 10.90
C ALA A 252 -25.58 24.83 10.04
N ASP A 253 -25.66 26.13 10.33
CA ASP A 253 -24.93 27.17 9.57
C ASP A 253 -23.41 27.10 9.73
N LEU A 254 -22.91 26.52 10.82
CA LEU A 254 -21.48 26.23 11.00
C LEU A 254 -20.96 25.21 9.98
N GLU A 255 -21.83 24.37 9.43
CA GLU A 255 -21.47 23.31 8.50
C GLU A 255 -21.46 23.79 7.05
N THR A 256 -20.49 23.32 6.27
CA THR A 256 -20.31 23.76 4.88
C THR A 256 -21.21 23.03 3.90
N THR A 257 -21.57 21.77 4.18
CA THR A 257 -22.29 20.92 3.22
C THR A 257 -23.76 20.81 3.53
N THR A 258 -24.58 20.74 2.48
CA THR A 258 -26.05 20.64 2.60
C THR A 258 -26.48 19.38 3.34
N GLU A 259 -25.78 18.26 3.13
CA GLU A 259 -26.09 16.99 3.81
C GLU A 259 -25.72 17.02 5.30
N ALA A 260 -24.60 17.65 5.68
CA ALA A 260 -24.27 17.88 7.09
C ALA A 260 -25.30 18.78 7.78
N LYS A 261 -25.76 19.85 7.11
CA LYS A 261 -26.86 20.70 7.58
C LYS A 261 -28.13 19.91 7.87
N LEU A 262 -28.51 19.01 6.96
CA LEU A 262 -29.68 18.15 7.12
C LEU A 262 -29.52 17.17 8.28
N ILE A 263 -28.33 16.56 8.46
CA ILE A 263 -28.03 15.65 9.57
C ILE A 263 -28.14 16.38 10.91
N VAL A 264 -27.61 17.59 11.02
CA VAL A 264 -27.71 18.41 12.24
C VAL A 264 -29.17 18.77 12.53
N LEU A 265 -29.92 19.21 11.53
CA LEU A 265 -31.35 19.53 11.70
C LEU A 265 -32.17 18.29 12.07
N ALA A 266 -31.84 17.12 11.51
CA ALA A 266 -32.47 15.85 11.83
C ALA A 266 -32.23 15.46 13.30
N LEU A 267 -31.00 15.64 13.79
CA LEU A 267 -30.65 15.38 15.18
C LEU A 267 -31.48 16.22 16.16
N HIS A 268 -31.67 17.51 15.86
CA HIS A 268 -32.49 18.38 16.72
C HIS A 268 -33.99 18.09 16.65
N LEU A 269 -34.45 17.29 15.67
CA LEU A 269 -35.85 16.86 15.52
C LEU A 269 -36.07 15.40 15.98
N ASP A 270 -35.09 14.82 16.67
CA ASP A 270 -35.04 13.44 17.14
C ASP A 270 -35.14 12.38 16.02
N MET A 271 -34.69 12.70 14.81
CA MET A 271 -34.63 11.79 13.65
C MET A 271 -33.27 11.09 13.57
N ILE A 272 -32.95 10.28 14.58
CA ILE A 272 -31.61 9.71 14.76
C ILE A 272 -31.32 8.61 13.72
N GLU A 273 -32.30 7.74 13.44
CA GLU A 273 -32.11 6.61 12.51
C GLU A 273 -31.91 7.12 11.08
N GLU A 274 -32.73 8.10 10.69
CA GLU A 274 -32.64 8.75 9.39
C GLU A 274 -31.34 9.56 9.29
N ALA A 275 -30.89 10.20 10.37
CA ALA A 275 -29.60 10.87 10.41
C ALA A 275 -28.42 9.89 10.19
N ILE A 276 -28.48 8.70 10.78
CA ILE A 276 -27.48 7.64 10.56
C ILE A 276 -27.50 7.19 9.10
N GLU A 277 -28.67 6.95 8.52
CA GLU A 277 -28.80 6.55 7.12
C GLU A 277 -28.29 7.64 6.16
N MET A 278 -28.65 8.90 6.40
CA MET A 278 -28.13 10.04 5.66
C MET A 278 -26.61 10.13 5.75
N SER A 279 -26.03 9.93 6.94
CA SER A 279 -24.58 9.96 7.12
C SER A 279 -23.85 8.81 6.39
N LYS A 280 -24.46 7.62 6.31
CA LYS A 280 -23.94 6.49 5.52
C LYS A 280 -23.95 6.80 4.03
N ASN A 281 -25.06 7.36 3.53
CA ASN A 281 -25.20 7.74 2.13
C ASN A 281 -24.23 8.85 1.72
N TYR A 282 -24.01 9.82 2.62
CA TYR A 282 -23.05 10.92 2.41
C TYR A 282 -21.59 10.45 2.46
N ASN A 283 -21.31 9.26 3.00
CA ASN A 283 -19.97 8.69 3.20
C ASN A 283 -19.02 9.59 4.02
N ASN A 284 -19.57 10.47 4.88
CA ASN A 284 -18.76 11.28 5.79
C ASN A 284 -18.59 10.56 7.14
N LYS A 285 -17.36 10.07 7.36
CA LYS A 285 -16.96 9.31 8.55
C LYS A 285 -17.20 10.07 9.86
N PHE A 286 -16.96 11.38 9.85
CA PHE A 286 -17.03 12.20 11.07
C PHE A 286 -18.43 12.20 11.66
N TRP A 287 -19.46 12.49 10.84
CA TRP A 287 -20.85 12.54 11.29
C TRP A 287 -21.35 11.18 11.75
N LEU A 288 -21.01 10.12 11.01
CA LEU A 288 -21.41 8.77 11.39
C LEU A 288 -20.81 8.36 12.76
N LEU A 289 -19.52 8.64 12.97
CA LEU A 289 -18.86 8.37 14.25
C LEU A 289 -19.44 9.23 15.37
N LYS A 290 -19.72 10.51 15.10
CA LYS A 290 -20.34 11.40 16.07
C LYS A 290 -21.75 10.93 16.48
N LEU A 291 -22.53 10.45 15.52
CA LEU A 291 -23.85 9.86 15.78
C LEU A 291 -23.74 8.58 16.62
N TYR A 292 -22.77 7.71 16.34
CA TYR A 292 -22.54 6.53 17.18
C TYR A 292 -22.10 6.90 18.60
N GLU A 293 -21.31 7.96 18.78
CA GLU A 293 -20.97 8.50 20.10
C GLU A 293 -22.22 8.99 20.85
N LEU A 294 -23.09 9.77 20.18
CA LEU A 294 -24.31 10.31 20.80
C LEU A 294 -25.32 9.22 21.17
N THR A 295 -25.37 8.15 20.39
CA THR A 295 -26.29 7.01 20.60
C THR A 295 -25.71 5.93 21.51
N ASN A 296 -24.50 6.13 22.06
CA ASN A 296 -23.76 5.14 22.85
C ASN A 296 -23.55 3.79 22.13
N GLN A 297 -23.55 3.77 20.79
CA GLN A 297 -23.31 2.56 19.99
C GLN A 297 -21.80 2.37 19.74
N TRP A 298 -21.04 2.21 20.82
CA TRP A 298 -19.58 2.15 20.81
C TRP A 298 -19.02 0.97 19.99
N ASP A 299 -19.67 -0.19 20.04
CA ASP A 299 -19.23 -1.38 19.29
C ASP A 299 -19.26 -1.13 17.78
N LYS A 300 -20.36 -0.56 17.28
CA LYS A 300 -20.50 -0.20 15.86
C LYS A 300 -19.50 0.87 15.45
N ALA A 301 -19.21 1.84 16.33
CA ALA A 301 -18.19 2.86 16.08
C ALA A 301 -16.79 2.22 15.93
N ILE A 302 -16.45 1.28 16.81
CA ILE A 302 -15.17 0.58 16.79
C ILE A 302 -15.04 -0.30 15.54
N GLU A 303 -16.07 -1.06 15.19
CA GLU A 303 -16.12 -1.87 13.96
C GLU A 303 -15.94 -1.00 12.71
N PHE A 304 -16.64 0.13 12.65
CA PHE A 304 -16.50 1.08 11.55
C PHE A 304 -15.08 1.66 11.44
N CYS A 305 -14.46 2.03 12.57
CA CYS A 305 -13.07 2.51 12.58
C CYS A 305 -12.07 1.43 12.15
N LYS A 306 -12.29 0.17 12.53
CA LYS A 306 -11.47 -0.97 12.10
C LYS A 306 -11.61 -1.19 10.59
N ALA A 307 -12.84 -1.16 10.06
CA ALA A 307 -13.11 -1.36 8.64
C ALA A 307 -12.53 -0.24 7.76
N THR A 308 -12.53 1.01 8.26
CA THR A 308 -12.13 2.19 7.48
C THR A 308 -10.71 2.70 7.76
N ASN A 309 -9.94 2.02 8.63
CA ASN A 309 -8.61 2.43 9.13
C ASN A 309 -8.57 3.91 9.58
N ALA A 310 -9.54 4.32 10.40
CA ALA A 310 -9.66 5.71 10.82
C ALA A 310 -8.56 6.12 11.83
N ILE A 311 -7.96 7.31 11.64
CA ILE A 311 -7.01 7.93 12.58
C ILE A 311 -7.68 8.15 13.96
N GLU A 312 -8.99 8.39 13.96
CA GLU A 312 -9.82 8.64 15.14
C GLU A 312 -10.02 7.41 16.04
N LYS A 313 -9.56 6.21 15.62
CA LYS A 313 -9.67 4.96 16.38
C LYS A 313 -9.21 5.14 17.83
N ASN A 314 -8.03 5.74 18.04
CA ASN A 314 -7.47 5.93 19.38
C ASN A 314 -8.32 6.89 20.23
N ILE A 315 -8.93 7.90 19.60
CA ILE A 315 -9.80 8.87 20.26
C ILE A 315 -11.08 8.17 20.73
N ILE A 316 -11.67 7.31 19.90
CA ILE A 316 -12.90 6.59 20.24
C ILE A 316 -12.64 5.56 21.33
N TYR A 317 -11.54 4.80 21.27
CA TYR A 317 -11.17 3.91 22.37
C TYR A 317 -10.98 4.66 23.69
N ASN A 318 -10.37 5.84 23.66
CA ASN A 318 -10.21 6.67 24.86
C ASN A 318 -11.58 7.19 25.38
N LYS A 319 -12.45 7.68 24.50
CA LYS A 319 -13.81 8.11 24.88
C LYS A 319 -14.63 6.96 25.45
N TYR A 320 -14.56 5.77 24.84
CA TYR A 320 -15.25 4.59 25.32
C TYR A 320 -14.71 4.12 26.68
N ALA A 321 -13.38 4.14 26.85
CA ALA A 321 -12.77 3.85 28.14
C ALA A 321 -13.22 4.81 29.25
N LYS A 322 -13.38 6.12 28.95
CA LYS A 322 -13.94 7.10 29.88
C LYS A 322 -15.40 6.84 30.21
N PHE A 323 -16.19 6.38 29.23
CA PHE A 323 -17.57 5.97 29.45
C PHE A 323 -17.65 4.74 30.38
N LEU A 324 -16.82 3.72 30.15
CA LEU A 324 -16.74 2.54 31.02
C LEU A 324 -16.23 2.89 32.42
N GLU A 325 -15.27 3.81 32.54
CA GLU A 325 -14.81 4.34 33.82
C GLU A 325 -15.94 5.04 34.58
N ALA A 326 -16.79 5.82 33.88
CA ALA A 326 -17.95 6.45 34.49
C ALA A 326 -18.99 5.42 34.98
N ASN A 327 -19.10 4.28 34.29
CA ASN A 327 -19.97 3.17 34.68
C ASN A 327 -19.37 2.28 35.79
N GLY A 328 -18.09 2.46 36.13
CA GLY A 328 -17.38 1.70 37.17
C GLY A 328 -16.69 0.42 36.67
N GLU A 329 -16.68 0.15 35.37
CA GLU A 329 -16.02 -1.02 34.78
C GLU A 329 -14.54 -0.75 34.48
N VAL A 330 -13.72 -0.64 35.52
CA VAL A 330 -12.31 -0.22 35.41
C VAL A 330 -11.46 -1.21 34.59
N LYS A 331 -11.68 -2.52 34.74
CA LYS A 331 -10.91 -3.55 34.01
C LYS A 331 -11.09 -3.44 32.50
N ALA A 332 -12.34 -3.27 32.05
CA ALA A 332 -12.64 -3.08 30.63
C ALA A 332 -12.10 -1.73 30.13
N ALA A 333 -12.24 -0.67 30.93
CA ALA A 333 -11.67 0.63 30.62
C ALA A 333 -10.15 0.57 30.38
N LEU A 334 -9.41 -0.16 31.22
CA LEU A 334 -7.96 -0.34 31.07
C LEU A 334 -7.57 -1.00 29.75
N GLN A 335 -8.28 -2.05 29.31
CA GLN A 335 -8.07 -2.70 28.01
C GLN A 335 -8.30 -1.72 26.84
N HIS A 336 -9.29 -0.83 26.97
CA HIS A 336 -9.54 0.18 25.95
C HIS A 336 -8.53 1.34 25.99
N TYR A 337 -8.01 1.71 27.17
CA TYR A 337 -6.90 2.68 27.27
C TYR A 337 -5.59 2.13 26.69
N GLU A 338 -5.33 0.83 26.82
CA GLU A 338 -4.26 0.11 26.10
C GLU A 338 -4.46 0.17 24.60
N ALA A 339 -5.65 -0.18 24.11
CA ALA A 339 -5.98 -0.10 22.69
C ALA A 339 -5.85 1.33 22.12
N ALA A 340 -6.03 2.36 22.95
CA ALA A 340 -5.84 3.76 22.59
C ALA A 340 -4.37 4.24 22.62
N GLY A 341 -3.45 3.45 23.18
CA GLY A 341 -2.03 3.82 23.36
C GLY A 341 -1.78 4.87 24.45
N CYS A 342 -2.78 5.16 25.30
CA CYS A 342 -2.69 6.17 26.37
C CYS A 342 -2.53 5.54 27.77
N ALA A 343 -2.21 4.25 27.82
CA ALA A 343 -2.23 3.45 29.04
C ALA A 343 -1.34 4.02 30.15
N GLU A 344 -0.10 4.45 29.87
CA GLU A 344 0.83 4.92 30.91
C GLU A 344 0.28 6.09 31.74
N LEU A 345 -0.32 7.09 31.07
CA LEU A 345 -0.88 8.28 31.73
C LEU A 345 -2.16 7.95 32.48
N GLU A 346 -3.05 7.20 31.85
CA GLU A 346 -4.37 6.89 32.39
C GLU A 346 -4.29 5.87 33.54
N ILE A 347 -3.36 4.91 33.47
CA ILE A 347 -3.09 3.97 34.56
C ILE A 347 -2.57 4.71 35.79
N ALA A 348 -1.66 5.67 35.63
CA ALA A 348 -1.17 6.46 36.75
C ALA A 348 -2.32 7.24 37.44
N ARG A 349 -3.25 7.80 36.65
CA ARG A 349 -4.45 8.48 37.16
C ARG A 349 -5.38 7.49 37.88
N LEU A 350 -5.69 6.36 37.25
CA LEU A 350 -6.59 5.34 37.78
C LEU A 350 -6.04 4.67 39.02
N PHE A 351 -4.72 4.44 39.10
CA PHE A 351 -4.07 3.80 40.25
C PHE A 351 -4.29 4.59 41.54
N LYS A 352 -4.35 5.93 41.46
CA LYS A 352 -4.67 6.79 42.62
C LYS A 352 -6.09 6.56 43.15
N ARG A 353 -7.03 6.20 42.26
CA ARG A 353 -8.47 6.04 42.59
C ARG A 353 -8.83 4.58 42.92
N PHE A 354 -8.22 3.63 42.21
CA PHE A 354 -8.48 2.19 42.30
C PHE A 354 -7.15 1.40 42.31
N PRO A 355 -6.43 1.36 43.43
CA PRO A 355 -5.08 0.78 43.50
C PRO A 355 -5.08 -0.75 43.31
N ASP A 356 -6.05 -1.45 43.87
CA ASP A 356 -6.04 -2.93 43.86
C ASP A 356 -6.33 -3.51 42.47
N GLU A 357 -7.32 -2.96 41.77
CA GLU A 357 -7.71 -3.42 40.44
C GLU A 357 -6.64 -3.12 39.39
N THR A 358 -6.04 -1.92 39.47
CA THR A 358 -4.95 -1.51 38.57
C THR A 358 -3.66 -2.28 38.85
N ARG A 359 -3.36 -2.63 40.11
CA ARG A 359 -2.22 -3.49 40.47
C ARG A 359 -2.36 -4.90 39.88
N ASN A 360 -3.54 -5.50 40.03
CA ASN A 360 -3.84 -6.81 39.45
C ASN A 360 -3.73 -6.77 37.92
N TYR A 361 -4.20 -5.69 37.31
CA TYR A 361 -4.08 -5.48 35.88
C TYR A 361 -2.62 -5.37 35.42
N CYS A 362 -1.80 -4.55 36.08
CA CYS A 362 -0.37 -4.42 35.77
C CYS A 362 0.40 -5.74 35.90
N ALA A 363 0.00 -6.59 36.86
CA ALA A 363 0.61 -7.91 37.05
C ALA A 363 0.28 -8.89 35.91
N ILE A 364 -0.91 -8.78 35.32
CA ILE A 364 -1.39 -9.62 34.22
C ILE A 364 -0.93 -9.07 32.86
N SER A 365 -0.86 -7.75 32.72
CA SER A 365 -0.54 -7.07 31.46
C SER A 365 0.84 -7.47 30.93
N THR A 366 0.92 -7.69 29.63
CA THR A 366 2.16 -7.99 28.90
C THR A 366 2.83 -6.74 28.32
N ASP A 367 2.16 -5.59 28.39
CA ASP A 367 2.65 -4.37 27.77
C ASP A 367 3.86 -3.81 28.52
N ARG A 368 4.95 -3.62 27.76
CA ARG A 368 6.25 -3.17 28.29
C ARG A 368 6.19 -1.78 28.93
N SER A 369 5.35 -0.90 28.40
CA SER A 369 5.12 0.46 28.90
C SER A 369 4.51 0.45 30.31
N ILE A 370 3.46 -0.35 30.49
CA ILE A 370 2.72 -0.49 31.75
C ILE A 370 3.59 -1.12 32.82
N GLN A 371 4.24 -2.22 32.47
CA GLN A 371 5.15 -2.89 33.38
C GLN A 371 6.31 -1.96 33.79
N ARG A 372 6.81 -1.10 32.88
CA ARG A 372 7.85 -0.11 33.19
C ARG A 372 7.35 0.93 34.18
N TRP A 373 6.13 1.44 33.97
CA TRP A 373 5.51 2.37 34.91
C TRP A 373 5.32 1.71 36.29
N TYR A 374 4.80 0.49 36.33
CA TYR A 374 4.58 -0.24 37.58
C TYR A 374 5.90 -0.54 38.30
N ALA A 375 6.97 -0.87 37.56
CA ALA A 375 8.31 -1.03 38.13
C ALA A 375 8.84 0.26 38.76
N LYS A 376 8.68 1.41 38.08
CA LYS A 376 9.04 2.74 38.64
C LYS A 376 8.22 3.07 39.90
N HIS A 377 6.94 2.71 39.90
CA HIS A 377 6.10 2.87 41.08
C HIS A 377 6.59 1.99 42.23
N ALA A 378 6.87 0.70 41.99
CA ALA A 378 7.43 -0.20 42.99
C ALA A 378 8.77 0.30 43.56
N GLU A 379 9.63 0.85 42.70
CA GLU A 379 10.88 1.50 43.11
C GLU A 379 10.62 2.70 44.03
N SER A 380 9.61 3.53 43.72
CA SER A 380 9.25 4.68 44.57
C SER A 380 8.71 4.27 45.95
N GLN A 381 8.14 3.08 46.06
CA GLN A 381 7.69 2.48 47.34
C GLN A 381 8.84 1.80 48.10
N GLY A 382 10.03 1.71 47.51
CA GLY A 382 11.19 1.02 48.09
C GLY A 382 11.20 -0.49 47.89
N ASP A 383 10.22 -1.07 47.18
CA ASP A 383 10.21 -2.50 46.84
C ASP A 383 11.03 -2.75 45.56
N TYR A 384 12.36 -2.68 45.74
CA TYR A 384 13.30 -2.90 44.65
C TYR A 384 13.31 -4.36 44.15
N ALA A 385 12.88 -5.34 44.97
CA ALA A 385 12.86 -6.75 44.55
C ALA A 385 11.81 -6.95 43.46
N LEU A 386 10.58 -6.49 43.73
CA LEU A 386 9.50 -6.50 42.77
C LEU A 386 9.83 -5.62 41.55
N ALA A 387 10.40 -4.43 41.75
CA ALA A 387 10.78 -3.55 40.65
C ALA A 387 11.75 -4.23 39.66
N MET A 388 12.73 -4.98 40.15
CA MET A 388 13.68 -5.71 39.29
C MET A 388 13.01 -6.82 38.47
N GLU A 389 12.06 -7.56 39.04
CA GLU A 389 11.31 -8.58 38.29
C GLU A 389 10.56 -7.94 37.12
N PHE A 390 9.90 -6.81 37.36
CA PHE A 390 9.20 -6.09 36.29
C PHE A 390 10.17 -5.42 35.30
N TYR A 391 11.30 -4.87 35.74
CA TYR A 391 12.32 -4.37 34.79
C TYR A 391 12.90 -5.48 33.91
N LYS A 392 13.09 -6.68 34.45
CA LYS A 392 13.48 -7.86 33.67
C LYS A 392 12.39 -8.23 32.66
N LYS A 393 11.11 -8.24 33.05
CA LYS A 393 9.98 -8.50 32.13
C LYS A 393 9.86 -7.44 31.03
N CYS A 394 10.11 -6.17 31.33
CA CYS A 394 10.07 -5.06 30.37
C CYS A 394 11.27 -4.99 29.43
N GLU A 395 12.34 -5.73 29.72
CA GLU A 395 13.66 -5.55 29.12
C GLU A 395 14.22 -4.12 29.31
N ASP A 396 13.81 -3.39 30.36
CA ASP A 396 14.40 -2.09 30.70
C ASP A 396 15.69 -2.30 31.50
N ILE A 397 16.74 -2.63 30.75
CA ILE A 397 18.04 -2.98 31.32
C ILE A 397 18.71 -1.77 31.99
N VAL A 398 18.46 -0.54 31.53
CA VAL A 398 19.09 0.66 32.13
C VAL A 398 18.62 0.85 33.56
N SER A 399 17.29 0.82 33.75
CA SER A 399 16.68 0.93 35.07
C SER A 399 17.09 -0.24 35.98
N LEU A 400 17.21 -1.45 35.40
CA LEU A 400 17.70 -2.64 36.11
C LEU A 400 19.17 -2.52 36.55
N CYS A 401 20.08 -2.16 35.65
CA CYS A 401 21.49 -1.95 35.98
C CYS A 401 21.63 -0.86 37.04
N ARG A 402 20.85 0.23 36.92
CA ARG A 402 20.83 1.31 37.91
C ARG A 402 20.38 0.82 39.28
N SER A 403 19.29 0.06 39.38
CA SER A 403 18.80 -0.45 40.68
C SER A 403 19.77 -1.47 41.31
N LEU A 404 20.42 -2.31 40.49
CA LEU A 404 21.48 -3.23 40.93
C LEU A 404 22.72 -2.47 41.43
N CYS A 405 23.16 -1.43 40.73
CA CYS A 405 24.25 -0.56 41.17
C CYS A 405 23.94 0.12 42.51
N TYR A 406 22.71 0.60 42.72
CA TYR A 406 22.31 1.16 44.02
C TYR A 406 22.34 0.14 45.17
N ARG A 407 22.15 -1.15 44.87
CA ARG A 407 22.27 -2.26 45.84
C ARG A 407 23.70 -2.76 46.01
N ASN A 408 24.69 -2.14 45.36
CA ASN A 408 26.08 -2.58 45.29
C ASN A 408 26.29 -3.96 44.62
N GLU A 409 25.32 -4.44 43.85
CA GLU A 409 25.40 -5.70 43.07
C GLU A 409 25.96 -5.43 41.66
N VAL A 410 27.13 -4.78 41.57
CA VAL A 410 27.71 -4.31 40.30
C VAL A 410 28.03 -5.46 39.34
N VAL A 411 28.47 -6.60 39.86
CA VAL A 411 28.82 -7.78 39.06
C VAL A 411 27.61 -8.30 38.28
N LEU A 412 26.45 -8.40 38.94
CA LEU A 412 25.21 -8.80 38.27
C LEU A 412 24.78 -7.76 37.24
N ALA A 413 24.93 -6.46 37.53
CA ALA A 413 24.64 -5.40 36.59
C ALA A 413 25.52 -5.49 35.32
N CYS A 414 26.80 -5.85 35.47
CA CYS A 414 27.73 -6.08 34.36
C CYS A 414 27.29 -7.26 33.49
N ASP A 415 26.87 -8.36 34.10
CA ASP A 415 26.40 -9.54 33.39
C ASP A 415 25.14 -9.22 32.58
N PHE A 416 24.20 -8.46 33.14
CA PHE A 416 23.00 -8.04 32.42
C PHE A 416 23.32 -7.07 31.27
N ALA A 417 24.22 -6.10 31.48
CA ALA A 417 24.65 -5.18 30.42
C ALA A 417 25.32 -5.93 29.26
N ARG A 418 26.25 -6.86 29.55
CA ARG A 418 26.94 -7.67 28.54
C ARG A 418 26.02 -8.63 27.81
N LYS A 419 25.13 -9.31 28.52
CA LYS A 419 24.15 -10.25 27.91
C LYS A 419 23.18 -9.52 27.00
N SER A 420 22.72 -8.33 27.39
CA SER A 420 21.73 -7.57 26.62
C SER A 420 22.32 -6.74 25.49
N LYS A 421 23.61 -6.36 25.57
CA LYS A 421 24.29 -5.46 24.61
C LYS A 421 23.53 -4.15 24.35
N ASN A 422 22.76 -3.68 25.33
CA ASN A 422 22.02 -2.43 25.20
C ASN A 422 22.97 -1.23 25.36
N LYS A 423 23.09 -0.40 24.32
CA LYS A 423 23.99 0.76 24.28
C LYS A 423 23.79 1.72 25.46
N ALA A 424 22.55 1.99 25.83
CA ALA A 424 22.24 2.91 26.93
C ALA A 424 22.65 2.33 28.29
N ALA A 425 22.51 1.01 28.47
CA ALA A 425 22.93 0.34 29.70
C ALA A 425 24.45 0.26 29.79
N CYS A 426 25.15 -0.08 28.70
CA CYS A 426 26.60 -0.04 28.63
C CYS A 426 27.14 1.37 28.90
N TYR A 427 26.50 2.43 28.37
CA TYR A 427 26.89 3.81 28.67
C TYR A 427 26.72 4.16 30.16
N PHE A 428 25.61 3.74 30.77
CA PHE A 428 25.38 3.93 32.20
C PHE A 428 26.43 3.20 33.04
N MET A 429 26.76 1.95 32.69
CA MET A 429 27.81 1.18 33.37
C MET A 429 29.18 1.85 33.21
N GLY A 430 29.53 2.32 32.01
CA GLY A 430 30.75 3.10 31.78
C GLY A 430 30.86 4.30 32.70
N ARG A 431 29.77 5.06 32.85
CA ARG A 431 29.70 6.20 33.78
C ARG A 431 29.81 5.79 35.24
N HIS A 432 29.21 4.65 35.61
CA HIS A 432 29.32 4.13 36.96
C HIS A 432 30.78 3.79 37.32
N PHE A 433 31.52 3.13 36.42
CA PHE A 433 32.93 2.81 36.61
C PHE A 433 33.81 4.07 36.63
N GLU A 434 33.51 5.07 35.79
CA GLU A 434 34.23 6.36 35.79
C GLU A 434 34.07 7.11 37.12
N VAL A 435 32.85 7.18 37.68
CA VAL A 435 32.56 8.02 38.86
C VAL A 435 32.80 7.30 40.19
N ASN A 436 32.40 6.03 40.31
CA ASN A 436 32.36 5.34 41.61
C ASN A 436 33.57 4.44 41.86
N GLU A 437 34.09 3.75 40.84
CA GLU A 437 35.16 2.75 40.99
C GLU A 437 36.54 3.24 40.50
N ALA A 438 36.59 4.35 39.75
CA ALA A 438 37.80 4.87 39.11
C ALA A 438 38.55 3.85 38.23
N ASP A 439 37.86 2.82 37.74
CA ASP A 439 38.40 1.83 36.81
C ASP A 439 38.17 2.28 35.36
N TYR A 440 39.10 3.12 34.89
CA TYR A 440 38.99 3.78 33.59
C TYR A 440 39.11 2.80 32.41
N GLU A 441 39.84 1.69 32.56
CA GLU A 441 39.98 0.70 31.49
C GLU A 441 38.66 -0.02 31.24
N LYS A 442 37.97 -0.47 32.30
CA LYS A 442 36.63 -1.05 32.17
C LYS A 442 35.61 -0.03 31.71
N ALA A 443 35.69 1.21 32.19
CA ALA A 443 34.81 2.28 31.72
C ALA A 443 34.95 2.50 30.21
N CYS A 444 36.18 2.54 29.68
CA CYS A 444 36.44 2.62 28.24
C CYS A 444 35.84 1.45 27.46
N GLN A 445 35.97 0.21 27.96
CA GLN A 445 35.35 -0.96 27.31
C GLN A 445 33.83 -0.81 27.20
N TYR A 446 33.17 -0.40 28.28
CA TYR A 446 31.71 -0.18 28.28
C TYR A 446 31.27 1.01 27.40
N TYR A 447 32.08 2.07 27.30
CA TYR A 447 31.82 3.16 26.36
C TYR A 447 31.99 2.74 24.90
N CYS A 448 32.96 1.87 24.59
CA CYS A 448 33.11 1.27 23.26
C CYS A 448 31.91 0.38 22.92
N GLU A 449 31.48 -0.48 23.86
CA GLU A 449 30.28 -1.30 23.70
C GLU A 449 29.02 -0.45 23.48
N ALA A 450 28.94 0.74 24.10
CA ALA A 450 27.87 1.70 23.89
C ALA A 450 27.95 2.43 22.54
N GLY A 451 29.11 2.41 21.87
CA GLY A 451 29.41 3.19 20.66
C GLY A 451 29.72 4.67 20.95
N ALA A 452 29.99 5.04 22.20
CA ALA A 452 30.31 6.39 22.62
C ALA A 452 31.83 6.66 22.57
N PHE A 453 32.40 6.53 21.36
CA PHE A 453 33.86 6.58 21.17
C PHE A 453 34.49 7.93 21.54
N SER A 454 33.80 9.05 21.32
CA SER A 454 34.28 10.38 21.73
C SER A 454 34.51 10.48 23.24
N THR A 455 33.59 9.92 24.04
CA THR A 455 33.73 9.87 25.50
C THR A 455 34.84 8.93 25.94
N ALA A 456 35.01 7.79 25.26
CA ALA A 456 36.10 6.86 25.52
C ALA A 456 37.47 7.47 25.18
N VAL A 457 37.59 8.17 24.04
CA VAL A 457 38.82 8.88 23.64
C VAL A 457 39.15 9.99 24.63
N ARG A 458 38.15 10.77 25.09
CA ARG A 458 38.34 11.76 26.16
C ARG A 458 38.89 11.11 27.43
N LEU A 459 38.27 10.02 27.89
CA LEU A 459 38.67 9.34 29.12
C LEU A 459 40.09 8.77 29.02
N CYS A 460 40.45 8.20 27.86
CA CYS A 460 41.80 7.72 27.60
C CYS A 460 42.84 8.85 27.63
N LYS A 461 42.51 10.04 27.13
CA LYS A 461 43.41 11.20 27.12
C LYS A 461 43.67 11.75 28.52
N GLU A 462 42.61 11.89 29.32
CA GLU A 462 42.70 12.40 30.69
C GLU A 462 43.52 11.46 31.58
N ASN A 463 43.34 10.15 31.42
CA ASN A 463 43.96 9.12 32.26
C ASN A 463 45.21 8.46 31.68
N GLN A 464 45.73 8.96 30.55
CA GLN A 464 46.99 8.53 29.97
C GLN A 464 47.02 7.05 29.51
N LEU A 465 45.89 6.54 29.01
CA LEU A 465 45.74 5.15 28.56
C LEU A 465 46.17 4.97 27.10
N ASP A 466 47.47 5.15 26.83
CA ASP A 466 48.03 5.23 25.47
C ASP A 466 47.87 3.92 24.66
N LYS A 467 47.82 2.76 25.32
CA LYS A 467 47.58 1.46 24.65
C LYS A 467 46.11 1.26 24.27
N VAL A 468 45.20 1.73 25.11
CA VAL A 468 43.75 1.54 24.95
C VAL A 468 43.21 2.53 23.92
N ILE A 469 43.72 3.78 23.91
CA ILE A 469 43.23 4.82 22.99
C ILE A 469 43.34 4.44 21.52
N TYR A 470 44.40 3.73 21.12
CA TYR A 470 44.57 3.26 19.75
C TYR A 470 43.47 2.26 19.36
N LEU A 471 43.18 1.28 20.22
CA LEU A 471 42.13 0.28 19.99
C LEU A 471 40.75 0.92 19.90
N VAL A 472 40.46 1.91 20.76
CA VAL A 472 39.20 2.68 20.73
C VAL A 472 39.09 3.49 19.44
N ALA A 473 40.17 4.18 19.06
CA ALA A 473 40.18 5.07 17.91
C ALA A 473 39.99 4.31 16.58
N LEU A 474 40.49 3.07 16.47
CA LEU A 474 40.26 2.23 15.28
C LEU A 474 38.78 2.00 14.96
N GLN A 475 37.91 2.03 15.97
CA GLN A 475 36.46 1.84 15.82
C GLN A 475 35.69 3.17 15.77
N ALA A 476 36.37 4.29 16.02
CA ALA A 476 35.77 5.60 16.16
C ALA A 476 35.58 6.32 14.82
N ASN A 477 34.84 7.43 14.86
CA ASN A 477 34.64 8.32 13.71
C ASN A 477 35.96 9.00 13.31
N PRO A 478 36.12 9.47 12.05
CA PRO A 478 37.36 10.10 11.58
C PRO A 478 37.77 11.33 12.41
N GLN A 479 36.81 12.09 12.94
CA GLN A 479 37.09 13.21 13.85
C GLN A 479 37.73 12.74 15.16
N ASP A 480 37.20 11.69 15.78
CA ASP A 480 37.74 11.12 17.01
C ASP A 480 39.09 10.43 16.76
N GLN A 481 39.28 9.83 15.58
CA GLN A 481 40.56 9.28 15.13
C GLN A 481 41.64 10.35 15.05
N LEU A 482 41.34 11.53 14.49
CA LEU A 482 42.29 12.66 14.44
C LEU A 482 42.65 13.15 15.83
N VAL A 483 41.63 13.30 16.67
CA VAL A 483 41.80 13.75 18.06
C VAL A 483 42.68 12.76 18.82
N ALA A 484 42.51 11.45 18.61
CA ALA A 484 43.39 10.42 19.17
C ALA A 484 44.80 10.44 18.55
N ALA A 485 44.92 10.60 17.24
CA ALA A 485 46.19 10.64 16.51
C ALA A 485 47.08 11.82 16.96
N ALA A 486 46.51 13.02 17.07
CA ALA A 486 47.21 14.21 17.55
C ALA A 486 47.71 14.06 19.00
N TYR A 487 46.95 13.34 19.83
CA TYR A 487 47.37 13.05 21.20
C TYR A 487 48.53 12.03 21.22
N LEU A 488 48.47 10.98 20.40
CA LEU A 488 49.56 10.00 20.29
C LEU A 488 50.84 10.61 19.71
N GLU A 489 50.72 11.59 18.81
CA GLU A 489 51.84 12.37 18.25
C GLU A 489 52.53 13.26 19.31
N SER A 490 51.76 13.83 20.25
CA SER A 490 52.30 14.69 21.30
C SER A 490 53.12 13.95 22.36
N ARG A 491 53.13 12.61 22.36
CA ARG A 491 53.75 11.78 23.39
C ARG A 491 54.99 11.04 22.88
N PRO A 492 56.12 11.12 23.59
CA PRO A 492 57.38 10.50 23.16
C PRO A 492 57.39 8.96 23.27
N SER A 493 56.55 8.40 24.15
CA SER A 493 56.47 6.95 24.41
C SER A 493 55.38 6.24 23.60
N SER A 494 54.56 7.03 22.89
CA SER A 494 53.45 6.54 22.09
C SER A 494 53.93 6.31 20.66
N SER A 495 53.67 5.13 20.12
CA SER A 495 54.19 4.73 18.81
C SER A 495 53.73 5.71 17.72
N THR A 496 54.70 6.41 17.11
CA THR A 496 54.52 7.25 15.92
C THR A 496 53.82 6.48 14.79
N VAL A 497 54.08 5.17 14.71
CA VAL A 497 53.41 4.21 13.84
C VAL A 497 51.90 4.19 14.05
N ASN A 498 51.43 4.17 15.31
CA ASN A 498 50.00 4.15 15.63
C ASN A 498 49.31 5.48 15.28
N ALA A 499 49.99 6.61 15.51
CA ALA A 499 49.50 7.92 15.11
C ALA A 499 49.36 8.01 13.58
N ALA A 500 50.38 7.56 12.84
CA ALA A 500 50.36 7.55 11.38
C ALA A 500 49.24 6.66 10.81
N LYS A 501 49.04 5.45 11.38
CA LYS A 501 47.92 4.55 11.02
C LYS A 501 46.56 5.21 11.27
N LEU A 502 46.38 5.97 12.35
CA LEU A 502 45.13 6.67 12.62
C LEU A 502 44.91 7.87 11.69
N TYR A 503 45.97 8.63 11.35
CA TYR A 503 45.87 9.71 10.36
C TYR A 503 45.51 9.17 8.98
N ALA A 504 46.08 8.04 8.57
CA ALA A 504 45.74 7.37 7.32
C ALA A 504 44.26 6.97 7.28
N LYS A 505 43.74 6.35 8.35
CA LYS A 505 42.32 5.99 8.47
C LYS A 505 41.37 7.18 8.51
N ALA A 506 41.81 8.29 9.11
CA ALA A 506 41.03 9.52 9.13
C ALA A 506 41.03 10.26 7.77
N GLY A 507 41.79 9.79 6.78
CA GLY A 507 41.90 10.39 5.44
C GLY A 507 42.99 11.47 5.30
N TYR A 508 43.81 11.69 6.33
CA TYR A 508 44.90 12.69 6.32
C TYR A 508 46.22 12.05 5.89
N ILE A 509 46.30 11.70 4.62
CA ILE A 509 47.38 10.89 4.05
C ILE A 509 48.73 11.61 4.10
N LEU A 510 48.80 12.89 3.75
CA LEU A 510 50.06 13.65 3.75
C LEU A 510 50.71 13.67 5.14
N LYS A 511 49.91 13.96 6.17
CA LYS A 511 50.40 13.94 7.55
C LYS A 511 50.77 12.52 8.01
N ALA A 512 50.04 11.50 7.56
CA ALA A 512 50.41 10.11 7.81
C ALA A 512 51.75 9.74 7.15
N LEU A 513 52.04 10.26 5.96
CA LEU A 513 53.30 10.04 5.23
C LEU A 513 54.47 10.76 5.89
N GLU A 514 54.29 12.02 6.30
CA GLU A 514 55.29 12.75 7.10
C GLU A 514 55.67 11.97 8.36
N LEU A 515 54.69 11.47 9.10
CA LEU A 515 54.93 10.66 10.29
C LEU A 515 55.51 9.28 9.95
N ALA A 516 55.16 8.69 8.80
CA ALA A 516 55.77 7.47 8.31
C ALA A 516 57.24 7.67 7.92
N ASN A 517 57.63 8.83 7.39
CA ASN A 517 59.02 9.19 7.12
C ASN A 517 59.86 9.30 8.41
N LEU A 518 59.22 9.71 9.51
CA LEU A 518 59.85 9.85 10.82
C LEU A 518 59.91 8.54 11.61
N ALA A 519 59.11 7.53 11.24
CA ALA A 519 59.09 6.24 11.92
C ALA A 519 60.12 5.27 11.32
N GLU A 520 60.79 4.48 12.17
CA GLU A 520 61.77 3.47 11.74
C GLU A 520 61.09 2.27 11.03
N ASP A 521 59.86 1.91 11.43
CA ASP A 521 59.07 0.83 10.84
C ASP A 521 58.03 1.37 9.85
N THR A 522 58.38 1.43 8.57
CA THR A 522 57.59 2.10 7.53
C THR A 522 56.58 1.18 6.83
N SER A 523 56.81 -0.14 6.79
CA SER A 523 56.03 -1.07 5.95
C SER A 523 54.54 -1.12 6.33
N ASP A 524 54.22 -1.35 7.61
CA ASP A 524 52.83 -1.47 8.08
C ASP A 524 52.01 -0.18 7.91
N VAL A 525 52.66 0.98 8.05
CA VAL A 525 51.99 2.27 7.92
C VAL A 525 51.60 2.51 6.48
N ILE A 526 52.49 2.16 5.54
CA ILE A 526 52.23 2.32 4.11
C ILE A 526 51.10 1.41 3.64
N GLU A 527 51.06 0.15 4.07
CA GLU A 527 49.93 -0.74 3.78
C GLU A 527 48.61 -0.12 4.24
N SER A 528 48.58 0.45 5.46
CA SER A 528 47.39 1.13 5.96
C SER A 528 47.04 2.40 5.17
N ILE A 529 48.03 3.10 4.60
CA ILE A 529 47.81 4.25 3.73
C ILE A 529 47.20 3.78 2.41
N LEU A 530 47.76 2.73 1.80
CA LEU A 530 47.30 2.13 0.55
C LEU A 530 45.84 1.65 0.61
N GLU A 531 45.44 1.04 1.72
CA GLU A 531 44.06 0.59 1.93
C GLU A 531 43.05 1.75 2.03
N ASN A 532 43.49 2.91 2.52
CA ASN A 532 42.61 4.05 2.85
C ASN A 532 42.71 5.21 1.84
N ILE A 533 43.32 5.01 0.67
CA ILE A 533 43.42 6.00 -0.40
C ILE A 533 42.01 6.32 -0.94
N PRO A 534 41.52 7.57 -0.82
CA PRO A 534 40.21 7.93 -1.35
C PRO A 534 40.25 7.92 -2.88
N ARG A 535 39.18 7.43 -3.51
CA ARG A 535 39.07 7.35 -4.99
C ARG A 535 39.02 8.73 -5.68
N ASN A 536 38.66 9.77 -4.94
CA ASN A 536 38.61 11.16 -5.41
C ASN A 536 39.71 11.98 -4.74
N LEU A 537 40.97 11.67 -5.06
CA LEU A 537 42.11 12.48 -4.64
C LEU A 537 42.28 13.69 -5.55
N ASP A 538 42.68 14.82 -4.96
CA ASP A 538 43.18 15.96 -5.73
C ASP A 538 44.45 15.54 -6.46
N LYS A 539 44.57 15.99 -7.72
CA LYS A 539 45.65 15.56 -8.63
C LYS A 539 47.04 15.85 -8.07
N GLU A 540 47.22 17.00 -7.44
CA GLU A 540 48.51 17.44 -6.86
C GLU A 540 48.94 16.53 -5.70
N ILE A 541 48.01 16.23 -4.78
CA ILE A 541 48.24 15.33 -3.65
C ILE A 541 48.57 13.92 -4.14
N ALA A 542 47.87 13.44 -5.17
CA ALA A 542 48.13 12.12 -5.74
C ALA A 542 49.55 12.00 -6.32
N LEU A 543 50.09 13.06 -6.93
CA LEU A 543 51.44 13.09 -7.49
C LEU A 543 52.52 13.16 -6.40
N GLU A 544 52.30 13.94 -5.34
CA GLU A 544 53.20 13.98 -4.19
C GLU A 544 53.31 12.59 -3.54
N ILE A 545 52.18 11.94 -3.30
CA ILE A 545 52.16 10.57 -2.76
C ILE A 545 52.85 9.62 -3.74
N ALA A 546 52.56 9.70 -5.05
CA ALA A 546 53.18 8.82 -6.04
C ALA A 546 54.71 8.93 -6.05
N ASN A 547 55.26 10.15 -5.96
CA ASN A 547 56.70 10.39 -5.90
C ASN A 547 57.34 9.76 -4.64
N GLU A 548 56.68 9.83 -3.50
CA GLU A 548 57.17 9.16 -2.28
C GLU A 548 57.11 7.64 -2.39
N MET A 549 56.08 7.09 -3.04
CA MET A 549 55.93 5.65 -3.25
C MET A 549 56.98 5.09 -4.22
N VAL A 550 57.41 5.89 -5.20
CA VAL A 550 58.56 5.61 -6.08
C VAL A 550 59.86 5.56 -5.28
N GLN A 551 60.09 6.50 -4.36
CA GLN A 551 61.29 6.50 -3.51
C GLN A 551 61.36 5.27 -2.59
N ARG A 552 60.20 4.69 -2.26
CA ARG A 552 60.06 3.51 -1.38
C ARG A 552 59.93 2.18 -2.12
N GLU A 553 60.17 2.18 -3.44
CA GLU A 553 60.11 0.98 -4.30
C GLU A 553 58.72 0.32 -4.41
N GLN A 554 57.64 1.02 -4.07
CA GLN A 554 56.28 0.52 -4.23
C GLN A 554 55.69 0.92 -5.59
N TRP A 555 56.14 0.23 -6.63
CA TRP A 555 55.87 0.58 -8.02
C TRP A 555 54.39 0.44 -8.43
N GLN A 556 53.69 -0.57 -7.91
CA GLN A 556 52.31 -0.86 -8.32
C GLN A 556 51.32 0.22 -7.88
N SER A 557 51.44 0.66 -6.64
CA SER A 557 50.63 1.73 -6.08
C SER A 557 51.02 3.10 -6.64
N ALA A 558 52.32 3.32 -6.88
CA ALA A 558 52.78 4.52 -7.57
C ALA A 558 52.14 4.66 -8.97
N VAL A 559 52.10 3.60 -9.77
CA VAL A 559 51.44 3.60 -11.09
C VAL A 559 49.94 3.91 -11.00
N GLN A 560 49.25 3.39 -9.98
CA GLN A 560 47.84 3.71 -9.74
C GLN A 560 47.63 5.19 -9.38
N LEU A 561 48.51 5.74 -8.54
CA LEU A 561 48.43 7.14 -8.10
C LEU A 561 48.81 8.12 -9.22
N TYR A 562 49.82 7.82 -10.05
CA TYR A 562 50.14 8.61 -11.24
C TYR A 562 48.98 8.59 -12.25
N ALA A 563 48.28 7.46 -12.40
CA ALA A 563 47.09 7.38 -13.24
C ALA A 563 45.97 8.30 -12.73
N ILE A 564 45.74 8.35 -11.41
CA ILE A 564 44.77 9.25 -10.77
C ILE A 564 45.21 10.73 -10.90
N GLY A 565 46.50 11.01 -10.74
CA GLY A 565 47.09 12.35 -10.92
C GLY A 565 47.00 12.88 -12.36
N GLY A 566 46.73 11.99 -13.33
CA GLY A 566 46.59 12.32 -14.75
C GLY A 566 47.90 12.24 -15.54
N GLU A 567 49.01 11.85 -14.91
CA GLU A 567 50.28 11.60 -15.58
C GLU A 567 50.38 10.16 -16.07
N VAL A 568 49.62 9.86 -17.12
CA VAL A 568 49.56 8.52 -17.72
C VAL A 568 50.90 8.12 -18.34
N GLU A 569 51.65 9.07 -18.90
CA GLU A 569 52.93 8.79 -19.55
C GLU A 569 54.00 8.30 -18.57
N THR A 570 54.12 8.94 -17.41
CA THR A 570 55.06 8.56 -16.36
C THR A 570 54.66 7.20 -15.77
N ALA A 571 53.37 7.00 -15.48
CA ALA A 571 52.81 5.74 -15.02
C ALA A 571 53.13 4.55 -15.96
N VAL A 572 52.91 4.72 -17.26
CA VAL A 572 53.15 3.69 -18.28
C VAL A 572 54.65 3.41 -18.44
N SER A 573 55.48 4.44 -18.39
CA SER A 573 56.94 4.26 -18.46
C SER A 573 57.49 3.49 -17.26
N LEU A 574 57.01 3.82 -16.05
CA LEU A 574 57.35 3.11 -14.81
C LEU A 574 56.90 1.66 -14.85
N ALA A 575 55.67 1.40 -15.31
CA ALA A 575 55.16 0.05 -15.46
C ALA A 575 56.00 -0.80 -16.44
N LYS A 576 56.51 -0.19 -17.50
CA LYS A 576 57.36 -0.85 -18.50
C LYS A 576 58.76 -1.15 -17.98
N ILE A 577 59.36 -0.22 -17.25
CA ILE A 577 60.70 -0.40 -16.65
C ILE A 577 60.69 -1.52 -15.62
N HIS A 578 59.64 -1.60 -14.80
CA HIS A 578 59.55 -2.56 -13.70
C HIS A 578 58.73 -3.83 -14.02
N HIS A 579 58.35 -4.04 -15.29
CA HIS A 579 57.57 -5.21 -15.75
C HIS A 579 56.35 -5.53 -14.88
N LEU A 580 55.56 -4.51 -14.55
CA LEU A 580 54.41 -4.68 -13.66
C LEU A 580 53.24 -5.35 -14.38
N ARG A 581 52.62 -6.34 -13.73
CA ARG A 581 51.34 -6.91 -14.18
C ARG A 581 50.22 -5.92 -13.86
N LEU A 582 49.67 -5.29 -14.88
CA LEU A 582 48.51 -4.42 -14.74
C LEU A 582 47.24 -5.23 -14.41
N CYS A 583 46.34 -4.64 -13.63
CA CYS A 583 44.99 -5.16 -13.39
C CYS A 583 43.96 -4.36 -14.19
N SER A 584 42.82 -4.95 -14.54
CA SER A 584 41.72 -4.28 -15.25
C SER A 584 41.25 -2.99 -14.57
N SER A 585 41.22 -2.98 -13.23
CA SER A 585 40.90 -1.78 -12.42
C SER A 585 41.88 -0.62 -12.62
N THR A 586 43.16 -0.90 -12.85
CA THR A 586 44.17 0.13 -13.13
C THR A 586 44.07 0.67 -14.56
N LEU A 587 43.55 -0.16 -15.48
CA LEU A 587 43.37 0.21 -16.88
C LEU A 587 42.18 1.14 -17.11
N GLU A 588 41.13 1.03 -16.29
CA GLU A 588 40.00 1.96 -16.28
C GLU A 588 40.40 3.39 -15.84
N LEU A 589 41.45 3.51 -15.03
CA LEU A 589 41.98 4.80 -14.57
C LEU A 589 42.79 5.52 -15.67
N PHE A 590 43.33 4.79 -16.65
CA PHE A 590 43.96 5.37 -17.85
C PHE A 590 42.90 5.85 -18.86
N ASN A 591 42.06 6.81 -18.44
CA ASN A 591 41.06 7.43 -19.31
C ASN A 591 41.70 8.54 -20.16
N ILE A 592 42.19 8.15 -21.33
CA ILE A 592 42.58 9.07 -22.39
C ILE A 592 41.30 9.43 -23.15
N LYS A 593 40.87 10.70 -23.12
CA LYS A 593 39.73 11.17 -23.94
C LYS A 593 40.10 11.05 -25.43
N GLU A 594 39.13 10.62 -26.24
CA GLU A 594 39.27 10.39 -27.69
C GLU A 594 39.48 11.69 -28.47
N ASP A 595 40.61 12.35 -28.31
CA ASP A 595 41.05 13.40 -29.21
C ASP A 595 41.84 12.75 -30.36
N ILE A 596 41.11 12.42 -31.43
CA ILE A 596 41.54 11.69 -32.63
C ILE A 596 42.67 12.42 -33.41
N SER A 597 43.11 13.60 -32.96
CA SER A 597 44.10 14.47 -33.63
C SER A 597 45.49 14.49 -32.99
N ASN A 598 45.69 13.89 -31.81
CA ASN A 598 46.99 13.89 -31.13
C ASN A 598 47.78 12.59 -31.39
N ASN A 599 48.80 12.66 -32.25
CA ASN A 599 49.77 11.58 -32.49
C ASN A 599 50.50 11.10 -31.22
N GLY A 600 50.50 11.88 -30.13
CA GLY A 600 51.03 11.45 -28.83
C GLY A 600 50.15 10.39 -28.15
N ASN A 601 48.82 10.51 -28.28
CA ASN A 601 47.87 9.59 -27.64
C ASN A 601 47.90 8.19 -28.27
N THR A 602 48.15 8.10 -29.59
CA THR A 602 48.28 6.80 -30.27
C THR A 602 49.50 6.02 -29.77
N VAL A 603 50.65 6.68 -29.57
CA VAL A 603 51.86 6.06 -29.02
C VAL A 603 51.68 5.62 -27.57
N ILE A 604 50.96 6.40 -26.77
CA ILE A 604 50.64 6.02 -25.37
C ILE A 604 49.71 4.81 -25.34
N LEU A 605 48.67 4.79 -26.19
CA LEU A 605 47.74 3.66 -26.31
C LEU A 605 48.45 2.37 -26.76
N GLU A 606 49.40 2.46 -27.70
CA GLU A 606 50.22 1.32 -28.11
C GLU A 606 51.07 0.80 -26.94
N LYS A 607 51.73 1.70 -26.19
CA LYS A 607 52.51 1.30 -24.99
C LYS A 607 51.63 0.66 -23.91
N ILE A 608 50.42 1.16 -23.69
CA ILE A 608 49.46 0.55 -22.76
C ILE A 608 49.04 -0.84 -23.28
N ALA A 609 48.76 -0.96 -24.57
CA ALA A 609 48.37 -2.23 -25.18
C ALA A 609 49.50 -3.27 -25.16
N GLU A 610 50.76 -2.85 -25.32
CA GLU A 610 51.94 -3.70 -25.10
C GLU A 610 51.99 -4.22 -23.66
N LEU A 611 51.80 -3.35 -22.66
CA LEU A 611 51.76 -3.76 -21.25
C LEU A 611 50.60 -4.72 -20.96
N CYS A 612 49.44 -4.53 -21.57
CA CYS A 612 48.31 -5.45 -21.45
C CYS A 612 48.61 -6.82 -22.08
N MET A 613 49.38 -6.85 -23.18
CA MET A 613 49.82 -8.10 -23.79
C MET A 613 50.80 -8.86 -22.88
N ASP A 614 51.71 -8.15 -22.23
CA ASP A 614 52.68 -8.72 -21.30
C ASP A 614 52.01 -9.19 -20.00
N SER A 615 50.95 -8.52 -19.56
CA SER A 615 50.17 -8.93 -18.38
C SER A 615 49.16 -10.05 -18.63
N GLY A 616 48.91 -10.42 -19.89
CA GLY A 616 47.96 -11.46 -20.29
C GLY A 616 46.51 -10.99 -20.44
N LEU A 617 46.26 -9.69 -20.41
CA LEU A 617 44.94 -9.06 -20.59
C LEU A 617 44.63 -8.83 -22.08
N TYR A 618 44.51 -9.94 -22.82
CA TYR A 618 44.43 -9.92 -24.29
C TYR A 618 43.18 -9.23 -24.87
N SER A 619 42.03 -9.27 -24.18
CA SER A 619 40.81 -8.62 -24.64
C SER A 619 40.90 -7.09 -24.57
N GLU A 620 41.48 -6.58 -23.50
CA GLU A 620 41.68 -5.15 -23.27
C GLU A 620 42.79 -4.63 -24.18
N ALA A 621 43.88 -5.40 -24.34
CA ALA A 621 44.93 -5.12 -25.31
C ALA A 621 44.36 -4.95 -26.73
N ALA A 622 43.49 -5.88 -27.18
CA ALA A 622 42.86 -5.79 -28.49
C ALA A 622 42.01 -4.51 -28.65
N GLN A 623 41.28 -4.09 -27.62
CA GLN A 623 40.52 -2.84 -27.64
C GLN A 623 41.43 -1.61 -27.71
N LYS A 624 42.52 -1.57 -26.93
CA LYS A 624 43.47 -0.46 -26.95
C LYS A 624 44.25 -0.40 -28.28
N TYR A 625 44.63 -1.54 -28.86
CA TYR A 625 45.20 -1.58 -30.21
C TYR A 625 44.22 -1.09 -31.28
N ASN A 626 42.93 -1.43 -31.16
CA ASN A 626 41.90 -0.90 -32.04
C ASN A 626 41.75 0.62 -31.93
N GLN A 627 41.78 1.15 -30.70
CA GLN A 627 41.74 2.59 -30.45
C GLN A 627 42.97 3.30 -31.02
N SER A 628 44.15 2.65 -30.99
CA SER A 628 45.38 3.18 -31.61
C SER A 628 45.41 3.10 -33.13
N GLY A 629 44.47 2.37 -33.76
CA GLY A 629 44.44 2.13 -35.21
C GLY A 629 45.29 0.94 -35.68
N ASN A 630 45.99 0.25 -34.78
CA ASN A 630 46.88 -0.86 -35.09
C ASN A 630 46.15 -2.22 -35.12
N LYS A 631 45.44 -2.47 -36.21
CA LYS A 631 44.55 -3.64 -36.38
C LYS A 631 45.29 -4.98 -36.44
N THR A 632 46.56 -4.98 -36.86
CA THR A 632 47.39 -6.20 -36.99
C THR A 632 47.85 -6.73 -35.64
N LEU A 633 48.13 -5.84 -34.69
CA LEU A 633 48.42 -6.23 -33.30
C LEU A 633 47.12 -6.56 -32.54
N ALA A 634 46.01 -5.89 -32.85
CA ALA A 634 44.71 -6.20 -32.27
C ALA A 634 44.24 -7.63 -32.58
N ILE A 635 44.38 -8.09 -33.83
CA ILE A 635 44.03 -9.48 -34.18
C ILE A 635 44.94 -10.49 -33.49
N LYS A 636 46.25 -10.22 -33.40
CA LYS A 636 47.20 -11.09 -32.69
C LYS A 636 46.89 -11.18 -31.19
N ALA A 637 46.41 -10.10 -30.58
CA ALA A 637 45.93 -10.12 -29.20
C ALA A 637 44.69 -11.03 -29.06
N LEU A 638 43.71 -10.91 -29.96
CA LEU A 638 42.53 -11.77 -29.96
C LEU A 638 42.85 -13.25 -30.23
N GLU A 639 43.85 -13.54 -31.07
CA GLU A 639 44.33 -14.91 -31.32
C GLU A 639 44.92 -15.52 -30.04
N LYS A 640 45.73 -14.75 -29.29
CA LYS A 640 46.26 -15.19 -27.98
C LYS A 640 45.18 -15.38 -26.92
N LEU A 641 44.04 -14.70 -27.03
CA LEU A 641 42.89 -14.89 -26.14
C LEU A 641 42.22 -16.26 -26.32
N GLY A 642 42.30 -16.84 -27.53
CA GLY A 642 41.71 -18.14 -27.84
C GLY A 642 40.20 -18.13 -28.16
N ASP A 643 39.58 -16.96 -28.32
CA ASP A 643 38.14 -16.82 -28.57
C ASP A 643 37.85 -16.71 -30.08
N VAL A 644 37.56 -17.88 -30.67
CA VAL A 644 37.35 -18.06 -32.12
C VAL A 644 36.23 -17.20 -32.69
N GLU A 645 35.11 -17.03 -31.97
CA GLU A 645 33.97 -16.25 -32.46
C GLU A 645 34.30 -14.75 -32.46
N LYS A 646 35.01 -14.23 -31.45
CA LYS A 646 35.48 -12.83 -31.44
C LYS A 646 36.46 -12.55 -32.57
N VAL A 647 37.35 -13.49 -32.87
CA VAL A 647 38.27 -13.41 -34.01
C VAL A 647 37.50 -13.31 -35.34
N ILE A 648 36.50 -14.16 -35.55
CA ILE A 648 35.65 -14.15 -36.76
C ILE A 648 34.89 -12.82 -36.89
N ILE A 649 34.27 -12.36 -35.80
CA ILE A 649 33.50 -11.10 -35.78
C ILE A 649 34.42 -9.92 -36.09
N TYR A 650 35.57 -9.84 -35.40
CA TYR A 650 36.53 -8.74 -35.57
C TYR A 650 37.11 -8.72 -37.00
N ALA A 651 37.55 -9.87 -37.53
CA ALA A 651 38.08 -9.95 -38.89
C ALA A 651 37.04 -9.54 -39.94
N SER A 652 35.78 -9.94 -39.76
CA SER A 652 34.69 -9.55 -40.65
C SER A 652 34.39 -8.04 -40.63
N ALA A 653 34.64 -7.37 -39.50
CA ALA A 653 34.42 -5.94 -39.30
C ALA A 653 35.62 -5.09 -39.77
N ALA A 654 36.86 -5.55 -39.55
CA ALA A 654 38.09 -4.81 -39.82
C ALA A 654 38.34 -4.54 -41.31
N ARG A 655 37.89 -5.46 -42.19
CA ARG A 655 38.02 -5.41 -43.67
C ARG A 655 39.45 -5.27 -44.21
N ASP A 656 40.45 -5.72 -43.45
CA ASP A 656 41.86 -5.67 -43.88
C ASP A 656 42.38 -7.03 -44.33
N VAL A 657 43.23 -7.01 -45.36
CA VAL A 657 43.80 -8.21 -45.99
C VAL A 657 44.61 -9.02 -44.98
N GLU A 658 45.49 -8.37 -44.23
CA GLU A 658 46.35 -9.04 -43.23
C GLU A 658 45.55 -9.64 -42.07
N VAL A 659 44.49 -8.95 -41.63
CA VAL A 659 43.61 -9.45 -40.56
C VAL A 659 42.83 -10.69 -41.02
N TYR A 660 42.36 -10.71 -42.26
CA TYR A 660 41.71 -11.89 -42.83
C TYR A 660 42.65 -13.09 -42.94
N VAL A 661 43.90 -12.88 -43.35
CA VAL A 661 44.90 -13.95 -43.42
C VAL A 661 45.26 -14.47 -42.03
N SER A 662 45.49 -13.59 -41.06
CA SER A 662 45.83 -13.96 -39.67
C SER A 662 44.69 -14.77 -39.03
N ALA A 663 43.45 -14.27 -39.12
CA ALA A 663 42.27 -14.96 -38.59
C ALA A 663 42.04 -16.33 -39.26
N ALA A 664 42.27 -16.45 -40.56
CA ALA A 664 42.13 -17.71 -41.28
C ALA A 664 43.22 -18.72 -40.89
N ASN A 665 44.46 -18.28 -40.72
CA ASN A 665 45.56 -19.12 -40.23
C ASN A 665 45.30 -19.61 -38.80
N TYR A 666 44.78 -18.75 -37.92
CA TYR A 666 44.39 -19.13 -36.57
C TYR A 666 43.29 -20.20 -36.57
N LEU A 667 42.25 -20.03 -37.39
CA LEU A 667 41.17 -21.00 -37.54
C LEU A 667 41.63 -22.36 -38.11
N GLN A 668 42.69 -22.39 -38.91
CA GLN A 668 43.30 -23.64 -39.39
C GLN A 668 44.01 -24.42 -38.28
N SER A 669 44.58 -23.72 -37.29
CA SER A 669 45.25 -24.34 -36.14
C SER A 669 44.26 -24.94 -35.12
N GLU A 670 43.00 -24.48 -35.15
CA GLU A 670 41.91 -25.02 -34.34
C GLU A 670 41.25 -26.25 -34.99
N ASN A 671 40.46 -27.01 -34.23
CA ASN A 671 39.77 -28.22 -34.70
C ASN A 671 38.62 -27.93 -35.70
N TRP A 672 38.94 -27.40 -36.89
CA TRP A 672 37.98 -27.07 -37.94
C TRP A 672 37.21 -28.29 -38.47
N LYS A 673 37.76 -29.50 -38.32
CA LYS A 673 37.14 -30.78 -38.74
C LYS A 673 35.78 -31.05 -38.09
N LEU A 674 35.62 -30.70 -36.80
CA LEU A 674 34.38 -30.93 -36.06
C LEU A 674 33.28 -29.93 -36.41
N ASN A 675 33.62 -28.79 -37.03
CA ASN A 675 32.73 -27.66 -37.17
C ASN A 675 32.72 -27.11 -38.59
N LYS A 676 31.78 -27.60 -39.41
CA LYS A 676 31.60 -27.21 -40.83
C LYS A 676 31.43 -25.70 -41.06
N ARG A 677 31.08 -24.94 -40.02
CA ARG A 677 31.02 -23.47 -40.06
C ARG A 677 32.42 -22.85 -40.20
N TYR A 678 33.42 -23.40 -39.51
CA TYR A 678 34.80 -22.90 -39.53
C TYR A 678 35.46 -23.09 -40.89
N GLU A 679 35.24 -24.25 -41.50
CA GLU A 679 35.69 -24.53 -42.87
C GLU A 679 35.18 -23.49 -43.88
N LYS A 680 33.87 -23.16 -43.83
CA LYS A 680 33.28 -22.14 -44.70
C LYS A 680 33.84 -20.74 -44.42
N THR A 681 34.11 -20.39 -43.15
CA THR A 681 34.67 -19.08 -42.79
C THR A 681 36.13 -18.94 -43.22
N ILE A 682 36.94 -20.00 -43.12
CA ILE A 682 38.34 -20.02 -43.59
C ILE A 682 38.39 -19.76 -45.10
N ILE A 683 37.58 -20.48 -45.88
CA ILE A 683 37.46 -20.30 -47.33
C ILE A 683 37.02 -18.86 -47.66
N SER A 684 36.05 -18.33 -46.91
CA SER A 684 35.56 -16.96 -47.11
C SER A 684 36.64 -15.90 -46.81
N PHE A 685 37.43 -16.07 -45.75
CA PHE A 685 38.47 -15.11 -45.36
C PHE A 685 39.65 -15.12 -46.33
N TYR A 686 40.18 -16.27 -46.74
CA TYR A 686 41.24 -16.29 -47.76
C TYR A 686 40.77 -15.78 -49.12
N ALA A 687 39.53 -16.07 -49.51
CA ALA A 687 38.95 -15.55 -50.74
C ALA A 687 38.79 -14.02 -50.71
N LYS A 688 38.36 -13.45 -49.56
CA LYS A 688 38.26 -11.99 -49.35
C LYS A 688 39.63 -11.32 -49.31
N ALA A 689 40.63 -11.97 -48.72
CA ALA A 689 42.02 -11.52 -48.70
C ALA A 689 42.73 -11.64 -50.06
N LYS A 690 42.14 -12.34 -51.04
CA LYS A 690 42.79 -12.75 -52.30
C LYS A 690 44.07 -13.57 -52.09
N ALA A 691 44.21 -14.22 -50.94
CA ALA A 691 45.32 -15.09 -50.60
C ALA A 691 45.06 -16.51 -51.17
N TYR A 692 45.15 -16.65 -52.49
CA TYR A 692 44.81 -17.89 -53.19
C TYR A 692 45.77 -19.05 -52.88
N ASP A 693 46.99 -18.76 -52.43
CA ASP A 693 48.00 -19.76 -52.03
C ASP A 693 47.57 -20.52 -50.79
N HIS A 694 47.20 -19.76 -49.75
CA HIS A 694 46.76 -20.31 -48.49
C HIS A 694 45.41 -21.04 -48.66
N LEU A 695 44.56 -20.54 -49.57
CA LEU A 695 43.31 -21.20 -49.94
C LEU A 695 43.55 -22.54 -50.66
N ALA A 696 44.50 -22.60 -51.58
CA ALA A 696 44.84 -23.81 -52.31
C ALA A 696 45.41 -24.88 -51.37
N LEU A 697 46.35 -24.49 -50.50
CA LEU A 697 46.92 -25.35 -49.47
C LEU A 697 45.84 -25.88 -48.52
N PHE A 698 44.92 -25.02 -48.08
CA PHE A 698 43.80 -25.43 -47.24
C PHE A 698 42.95 -26.51 -47.91
N HIS A 699 42.53 -26.30 -49.17
CA HIS A 699 41.72 -27.28 -49.90
C HIS A 699 42.44 -28.62 -50.15
N ILE A 700 43.77 -28.62 -50.21
CA ILE A 700 44.56 -29.87 -50.34
C ILE A 700 44.64 -30.59 -49.00
N SER A 701 44.93 -29.86 -47.91
CA SER A 701 44.93 -30.43 -46.55
C SER A 701 43.56 -31.00 -46.17
N THR A 702 42.46 -30.36 -46.61
CA THR A 702 41.11 -30.88 -46.39
C THR A 702 40.84 -32.10 -47.27
N ALA A 703 41.30 -32.13 -48.51
CA ALA A 703 41.17 -33.30 -49.38
C ALA A 703 41.96 -34.51 -48.86
N GLN A 704 43.15 -34.30 -48.29
CA GLN A 704 43.93 -35.34 -47.61
C GLN A 704 43.18 -35.86 -46.38
N ALA A 705 42.72 -34.96 -45.49
CA ALA A 705 41.99 -35.36 -44.29
C ALA A 705 40.72 -36.20 -44.59
N TYR A 706 39.94 -35.82 -45.60
CA TYR A 706 38.76 -36.61 -46.01
C TYR A 706 39.11 -37.96 -46.66
N ALA A 707 40.30 -38.07 -47.27
CA ALA A 707 40.79 -39.31 -47.85
C ALA A 707 41.38 -40.25 -46.79
N GLU A 708 42.03 -39.72 -45.75
CA GLU A 708 42.66 -40.47 -44.65
C GLU A 708 41.66 -40.87 -43.55
N ASP A 709 40.82 -39.94 -43.09
CA ASP A 709 40.01 -40.12 -41.87
C ASP A 709 38.58 -40.64 -42.13
N GLU A 710 37.95 -40.26 -43.26
CA GLU A 710 36.53 -40.56 -43.56
C GLU A 710 36.30 -41.54 -44.72
N GLU A 711 37.36 -41.96 -45.44
CA GLU A 711 37.31 -42.76 -46.68
C GLU A 711 36.31 -42.22 -47.75
N ASP A 712 35.98 -40.93 -47.70
CA ASP A 712 34.98 -40.30 -48.58
C ASP A 712 35.65 -39.63 -49.79
N PHE A 713 36.07 -40.50 -50.72
CA PHE A 713 36.82 -40.11 -51.92
C PHE A 713 36.07 -39.15 -52.85
N LEU A 714 34.73 -39.11 -52.81
CA LEU A 714 33.94 -38.19 -53.62
C LEU A 714 34.06 -36.75 -53.11
N LYS A 715 34.11 -36.55 -51.79
CA LYS A 715 34.36 -35.23 -51.19
C LYS A 715 35.81 -34.81 -51.41
N ALA A 716 36.78 -35.69 -51.21
CA ALA A 716 38.20 -35.39 -51.48
C ALA A 716 38.44 -34.95 -52.95
N LEU A 717 37.74 -35.58 -53.91
CA LEU A 717 37.77 -35.17 -55.31
C LEU A 717 37.13 -33.79 -55.54
N SER A 718 36.09 -33.44 -54.79
CA SER A 718 35.47 -32.11 -54.87
C SER A 718 36.41 -31.00 -54.36
N TYR A 719 37.07 -31.22 -53.22
CA TYR A 719 38.03 -30.27 -52.65
C TYR A 719 39.31 -30.12 -53.48
N SER A 720 39.82 -31.21 -54.07
CA SER A 720 40.96 -31.14 -55.01
C SER A 720 40.63 -30.38 -56.30
N LYS A 721 39.40 -30.50 -56.81
CA LYS A 721 38.92 -29.66 -57.93
C LYS A 721 38.85 -28.18 -57.52
N ASP A 722 38.45 -27.88 -56.30
CA ASP A 722 38.37 -26.50 -55.80
C ASP A 722 39.76 -25.91 -55.50
N ALA A 723 40.72 -26.72 -55.03
CA ALA A 723 42.14 -26.37 -54.96
C ALA A 723 42.70 -25.96 -56.33
N ALA A 724 42.45 -26.75 -57.38
CA ALA A 724 42.85 -26.38 -58.73
C ALA A 724 42.20 -25.08 -59.24
N LYS A 725 40.95 -24.82 -58.87
CA LYS A 725 40.32 -23.53 -59.20
C LYS A 725 41.00 -22.36 -58.49
N ALA A 726 41.42 -22.52 -57.23
CA ALA A 726 42.18 -21.51 -56.50
C ALA A 726 43.56 -21.27 -57.16
N ILE A 727 44.28 -22.34 -57.51
CA ILE A 727 45.59 -22.29 -58.18
C ILE A 727 45.50 -21.66 -59.58
N ARG A 728 44.40 -21.87 -60.31
CA ARG A 728 44.21 -21.23 -61.62
C ARG A 728 44.08 -19.71 -61.52
N LYS A 729 43.51 -19.22 -60.42
CA LYS A 729 43.39 -17.79 -60.09
C LYS A 729 44.70 -17.21 -59.56
N PHE A 730 45.61 -18.05 -59.07
CA PHE A 730 46.97 -17.66 -58.79
C PHE A 730 47.72 -17.31 -60.09
N SER A 731 48.31 -16.12 -60.12
CA SER A 731 48.67 -15.44 -61.37
C SER A 731 50.06 -15.75 -61.92
N ASN A 732 50.85 -16.65 -61.34
CA ASN A 732 52.19 -16.96 -61.84
C ASN A 732 52.42 -18.48 -61.95
N LEU A 733 53.02 -18.91 -63.07
CA LEU A 733 53.38 -20.27 -63.51
C LEU A 733 52.27 -21.11 -64.18
N SER A 734 52.35 -21.18 -65.52
CA SER A 734 51.61 -22.11 -66.39
C SER A 734 52.09 -23.57 -66.28
N SER A 735 53.37 -23.79 -65.95
CA SER A 735 53.98 -25.14 -65.88
C SER A 735 53.44 -25.99 -64.72
N CYS A 736 53.17 -25.37 -63.57
CA CYS A 736 52.60 -26.04 -62.40
C CYS A 736 51.10 -26.34 -62.58
N LYS A 737 50.38 -25.53 -63.36
CA LYS A 737 48.95 -25.75 -63.68
C LYS A 737 48.75 -27.07 -64.45
N GLU A 738 49.63 -27.38 -65.40
CA GLU A 738 49.55 -28.63 -66.17
C GLU A 738 49.89 -29.87 -65.34
N THR A 739 50.87 -29.78 -64.44
CA THR A 739 51.26 -30.90 -63.57
C THR A 739 50.16 -31.23 -62.58
N ILE A 740 49.52 -30.21 -62.00
CA ILE A 740 48.42 -30.37 -61.05
C ILE A 740 47.14 -30.84 -61.77
N ASP A 741 46.83 -30.32 -62.97
CA ASP A 741 45.69 -30.79 -63.79
C ASP A 741 45.87 -32.24 -64.26
N LYS A 742 47.10 -32.66 -64.61
CA LYS A 742 47.41 -34.07 -64.89
C LYS A 742 47.20 -34.93 -63.65
N LYS A 743 47.67 -34.49 -62.48
CA LYS A 743 47.50 -35.21 -61.21
C LYS A 743 46.03 -35.32 -60.77
N ILE A 744 45.21 -34.29 -60.98
CA ILE A 744 43.77 -34.31 -60.71
C ILE A 744 43.01 -35.21 -61.70
N LYS A 745 43.44 -35.29 -62.97
CA LYS A 745 42.89 -36.27 -63.92
C LYS A 745 43.17 -37.70 -63.48
N THR A 746 44.36 -37.99 -62.95
CA THR A 746 44.64 -39.27 -62.29
C THR A 746 43.68 -39.49 -61.12
N ILE A 747 43.53 -38.56 -60.18
CA ILE A 747 42.60 -38.69 -59.04
C ILE A 747 41.15 -38.93 -59.51
N GLN A 748 40.71 -38.27 -60.60
CA GLN A 748 39.38 -38.48 -61.21
C GLN A 748 39.22 -39.86 -61.85
N SER A 749 40.27 -40.37 -62.50
CA SER A 749 40.28 -41.72 -63.05
C SER A 749 40.35 -42.80 -61.95
N PHE A 750 40.99 -42.50 -60.82
CA PHE A 750 41.05 -43.36 -59.63
C PHE A 750 39.68 -43.48 -58.95
N CYS A 751 38.96 -42.36 -58.72
CA CYS A 751 37.63 -42.41 -58.07
C CYS A 751 36.56 -43.18 -58.87
N GLN A 752 36.73 -43.37 -60.19
CA GLN A 752 35.81 -44.14 -61.04
C GLN A 752 36.05 -45.66 -60.96
N LYS A 753 37.21 -46.11 -60.45
CA LYS A 753 37.56 -47.53 -60.27
C LYS A 753 37.65 -47.82 -58.77
N LYS A 754 36.61 -48.41 -58.15
CA LYS A 754 36.67 -48.80 -56.73
C LYS A 754 37.29 -50.20 -56.55
N ARG A 755 38.42 -50.30 -55.82
CA ARG A 755 38.70 -51.19 -54.64
C ARG A 755 40.15 -51.72 -54.57
N SER A 756 40.99 -51.19 -53.66
CA SER A 756 41.96 -51.91 -52.79
C SER A 756 42.71 -50.93 -51.85
N SER A 757 43.33 -51.41 -50.74
CA SER A 757 44.02 -50.55 -49.76
C SER A 757 45.42 -50.08 -50.19
N GLU A 758 46.06 -50.73 -51.18
CA GLU A 758 47.37 -50.33 -51.72
C GLU A 758 47.27 -49.00 -52.49
N GLU A 759 46.12 -48.71 -53.09
CA GLU A 759 45.85 -47.51 -53.90
C GLU A 759 45.57 -46.25 -53.04
N ILE A 760 45.31 -46.41 -51.74
CA ILE A 760 45.15 -45.30 -50.78
C ILE A 760 46.51 -44.61 -50.56
N SER A 761 47.59 -45.39 -50.47
CA SER A 761 48.95 -44.87 -50.35
C SER A 761 49.34 -44.05 -51.59
N GLU A 762 48.97 -44.49 -52.79
CA GLU A 762 49.27 -43.77 -54.04
C GLU A 762 48.50 -42.44 -54.15
N LEU A 763 47.23 -42.39 -53.73
CA LEU A 763 46.45 -41.14 -53.70
C LEU A 763 47.02 -40.13 -52.70
N LEU A 764 47.44 -40.59 -51.52
CA LEU A 764 48.09 -39.75 -50.51
C LEU A 764 49.48 -39.29 -50.95
N GLU A 765 50.23 -40.13 -51.66
CA GLU A 765 51.51 -39.76 -52.25
C GLU A 765 51.32 -38.70 -53.35
N VAL A 766 50.28 -38.82 -54.18
CA VAL A 766 49.97 -37.81 -55.21
C VAL A 766 49.52 -36.49 -54.57
N LEU A 767 48.70 -36.51 -53.52
CA LEU A 767 48.25 -35.31 -52.81
C LEU A 767 49.40 -34.63 -52.04
N SER A 768 50.23 -35.39 -51.33
CA SER A 768 51.43 -34.87 -50.65
C SER A 768 52.47 -34.32 -51.62
N GLN A 769 52.63 -34.91 -52.81
CA GLN A 769 53.46 -34.34 -53.86
C GLN A 769 52.88 -33.02 -54.41
N ILE A 770 51.56 -32.85 -54.46
CA ILE A 770 50.92 -31.59 -54.87
C ILE A 770 51.16 -30.52 -53.78
N GLU A 771 50.95 -30.87 -52.52
CA GLU A 771 51.24 -30.00 -51.37
C GLU A 771 52.72 -29.57 -51.32
N ALA A 772 53.65 -30.51 -51.53
CA ALA A 772 55.08 -30.22 -51.60
C ALA A 772 55.46 -29.33 -52.79
N THR A 773 54.76 -29.45 -53.92
CA THR A 773 54.97 -28.54 -55.06
C THR A 773 54.44 -27.14 -54.81
N ILE A 774 53.36 -26.99 -54.04
CA ILE A 774 52.78 -25.68 -53.70
C ILE A 774 53.55 -25.01 -52.55
N SER A 775 54.03 -25.78 -51.57
CA SER A 775 54.82 -25.25 -50.45
C SER A 775 56.26 -24.86 -50.85
N ARG A 776 56.76 -25.35 -51.98
CA ARG A 776 58.04 -24.95 -52.59
C ARG A 776 57.93 -23.69 -53.48
N LEU A 777 56.72 -23.31 -53.87
CA LEU A 777 56.40 -22.09 -54.59
C LEU A 777 56.08 -20.98 -53.60
#